data_AF-A0A162K4V6-F1
#
_entry.id   AF-A0A162K4V6-F1
#
_cell.length_a   1.000
_cell.length_b   1.000
_cell.length_c   1.000
_cell.angle_alpha   90.00
_cell.angle_beta   90.00
_cell.angle_gamma   90.00
#
_symmetry.space_group_name_H-M   'P 1'
#
loop_
_entity.id
_entity.type
_entity.pdbx_description
1 polymer ?
#
loop_
_entity_poly.entity_id
_entity_poly.type
_entity_poly.pdbx_seq_one_letter_code
_entity_poly.pdbx_strand_id
1 'polypeptide(L)'
;MKVSTRKYVIFLLVMTFMTAQMFSLKNPSVQAASSESDGVVNNAVVTENQPGLTPIMGWSSWNAFRINISEQLIHEQADAMVSSGMQDAGYQFVNLDDGWIGGRDASGVPQPNPKFPSGMKSLADYIHSKGLKAGIYTDAGRKRCATIYDNDPYTTVGDGSYDYGQLDFNTYIKTWGYNFVKVDWCGGQEMRLDQETEYKKIKQYIDNIGISTLYEICSWAFPGAWVTDVGSQWRISGDISPHFSSITNIIDINEKWAQYAGPGHFNHMDMLQVGNGMTYEEDKSHFSMWAIMASPLIAGNDLRTMSAQTKEILTNKEVIAVNQDPMGIQGIRVVKNGDKEVWAKPLENRSSGAVALFNRSNSATNITVNWNDLGISGSASVRDLWAHQDKGSFSSLYTANVPAHGIIVLKIKANSAFGMDNFQFSKNSKQDIAVSMATDGKSFIDLKKGSELLVNGQDYVIDGERLVLKKEYLKALTNGNITFTMNYSEGWSQKISIEIVGQDGFEYLSDLPWDKAVSGWDVVRKDKGGPEGYDLKINDVVYPKGIWTNSNSEIIYKLDGKYHEFKAFVGNDDFQRPNGSIVYQVWTDGTKRFDSGLMKGSEKVTKEISLNVAQNNELKLIVLDGGDNNWYDRSIWADAKLLFKDDNATLSGIQIGSTMLDGFDKNKYVYDVELPPGTMTVPTVTATTYNSYAKAVVTEATALPGTTTIKVTAEDEKSTQLYSINFKVNDPVTVTGVQIDKPAVTLKAGATSELIATVLPNNATNKNVTWSSSDVTIAKVEVANGKTVVTGVKAGNATLTVTTADGKFTAVSQVTVGSNTPEGPIATLSGDNSVRAGQLYSVVLGLGNVIDNVYAEDISLNYDSNVFEFVSAQSIKSGVSLIETKQAAPGKIRLIVASQGASEGIVGDVQMLELIFKSKNLEQSAVGSIAVVSAMIADGIGNEIEAGLNTLSVQILSGISGDMNNDGKVSIGDLAFAAANYGKDDSSPDWNQVKIADINNDKVIDISDLAAIANKIIQ
;
A
#
# COMPACT_ATOMS: atom_id res chain seq x y z
N MET A 1 69.79 18.66 -22.01
CA MET A 1 70.92 19.30 -21.28
C MET A 1 70.38 20.36 -20.34
N LYS A 2 71.22 20.81 -19.38
CA LYS A 2 71.18 22.07 -18.61
C LYS A 2 69.95 23.01 -18.73
N VAL A 3 69.40 23.33 -17.55
CA VAL A 3 69.23 24.70 -16.97
C VAL A 3 68.04 25.56 -17.47
N SER A 4 67.29 26.29 -16.61
CA SER A 4 67.15 26.19 -15.13
C SER A 4 66.01 27.07 -14.57
N THR A 5 65.33 26.58 -13.52
CA THR A 5 64.95 27.31 -12.28
C THR A 5 64.18 28.65 -12.29
N ARG A 6 63.11 28.67 -11.46
CA ARG A 6 62.81 29.70 -10.40
C ARG A 6 62.29 31.09 -10.85
N LYS A 7 61.60 31.90 -10.02
CA LYS A 7 61.05 31.75 -8.63
C LYS A 7 59.95 32.82 -8.41
N TYR A 8 58.86 32.46 -7.71
CA TYR A 8 58.16 33.25 -6.66
C TYR A 8 57.49 34.62 -7.03
N VAL A 9 56.51 35.19 -6.31
CA VAL A 9 55.45 34.73 -5.35
C VAL A 9 54.55 35.94 -4.96
N ILE A 10 53.43 35.71 -4.25
CA ILE A 10 52.69 36.63 -3.32
C ILE A 10 51.62 37.61 -3.89
N PHE A 11 50.36 37.39 -3.45
CA PHE A 11 49.29 38.36 -3.05
C PHE A 11 48.69 39.31 -4.11
N LEU A 12 47.48 39.92 -3.99
CA LEU A 12 46.14 39.68 -3.38
C LEU A 12 45.25 40.90 -3.82
N LEU A 13 43.92 41.06 -3.71
CA LEU A 13 42.70 40.33 -3.29
C LEU A 13 41.46 41.07 -3.92
N VAL A 14 40.21 40.62 -3.66
CA VAL A 14 38.93 41.41 -3.73
C VAL A 14 38.32 41.73 -5.12
N MET A 15 37.14 41.14 -5.40
CA MET A 15 35.84 41.67 -5.92
C MET A 15 35.81 42.68 -7.14
N THR A 16 34.78 42.75 -8.00
CA THR A 16 33.40 42.16 -8.03
C THR A 16 32.76 42.15 -9.44
N PHE A 17 31.71 41.32 -9.60
CA PHE A 17 30.51 41.46 -10.45
C PHE A 17 30.54 41.66 -12.01
N MET A 18 30.03 40.61 -12.68
CA MET A 18 28.89 40.60 -13.64
C MET A 18 29.04 40.88 -15.15
N THR A 19 28.29 40.08 -15.92
CA THR A 19 27.86 40.21 -17.35
C THR A 19 28.95 40.10 -18.44
N ALA A 20 28.66 39.69 -19.68
CA ALA A 20 27.66 38.73 -20.21
C ALA A 20 27.99 38.38 -21.69
N GLN A 21 27.41 37.28 -22.19
CA GLN A 21 27.24 36.90 -23.61
C GLN A 21 28.47 36.64 -24.51
N MET A 22 28.58 35.37 -24.93
CA MET A 22 28.82 34.85 -26.29
C MET A 22 29.68 35.65 -27.30
N PHE A 23 30.66 34.95 -27.91
CA PHE A 23 30.57 34.64 -29.35
C PHE A 23 31.28 33.33 -29.69
N SER A 24 30.76 32.60 -30.70
CA SER A 24 31.32 31.34 -31.22
C SER A 24 32.48 31.61 -32.20
N LEU A 25 33.43 30.67 -32.36
CA LEU A 25 34.20 30.47 -33.61
C LEU A 25 35.00 29.14 -33.66
N LYS A 26 34.54 28.20 -34.50
CA LYS A 26 35.27 27.22 -35.36
C LYS A 26 36.36 26.28 -34.79
N ASN A 27 36.14 24.99 -35.02
CA ASN A 27 37.20 23.98 -35.27
C ASN A 27 38.05 24.31 -36.51
N PRO A 28 39.34 23.95 -36.52
CA PRO A 28 40.07 23.48 -37.71
C PRO A 28 40.22 21.94 -37.70
N SER A 29 40.52 21.35 -38.86
CA SER A 29 40.41 19.91 -39.13
C SER A 29 41.75 19.18 -39.32
N VAL A 30 41.82 17.95 -38.78
CA VAL A 30 42.43 16.73 -39.36
C VAL A 30 43.84 16.81 -39.97
N GLN A 31 44.76 16.00 -39.42
CA GLN A 31 45.77 15.27 -40.19
C GLN A 31 45.96 13.89 -39.54
N ALA A 32 46.07 12.81 -40.34
CA ALA A 32 46.17 11.43 -39.85
C ALA A 32 47.55 10.81 -40.12
N ALA A 33 47.97 9.88 -39.26
CA ALA A 33 49.13 8.99 -39.42
C ALA A 33 48.83 7.63 -38.75
N SER A 34 49.56 6.58 -39.12
CA SER A 34 49.18 5.18 -38.92
C SER A 34 49.87 4.47 -37.76
N SER A 35 49.24 3.37 -37.28
CA SER A 35 49.85 2.12 -36.74
C SER A 35 50.73 2.23 -35.47
N GLU A 36 50.68 1.35 -34.46
CA GLU A 36 50.25 -0.07 -34.43
C GLU A 36 49.33 -0.39 -33.21
N SER A 37 49.18 -1.67 -32.88
CA SER A 37 48.26 -2.21 -31.88
C SER A 37 48.73 -2.04 -30.43
N ASP A 38 47.81 -1.65 -29.55
CA ASP A 38 47.78 -2.15 -28.17
C ASP A 38 46.35 -2.20 -27.63
N GLY A 39 46.07 -3.15 -26.73
CA GLY A 39 44.72 -3.44 -26.25
C GLY A 39 44.26 -2.51 -25.13
N VAL A 40 43.56 -1.41 -25.46
CA VAL A 40 42.97 -0.49 -24.48
C VAL A 40 41.44 -0.60 -24.50
N VAL A 41 40.85 -0.89 -23.34
CA VAL A 41 39.40 -0.82 -23.13
C VAL A 41 38.97 0.64 -23.25
N ASN A 42 38.08 0.95 -24.19
CA ASN A 42 37.49 2.28 -24.30
C ASN A 42 36.58 2.56 -23.11
N ASN A 43 37.12 3.22 -22.09
CA ASN A 43 36.32 3.90 -21.07
C ASN A 43 35.52 5.03 -21.76
N ALA A 44 34.32 4.68 -22.23
CA ALA A 44 33.39 5.65 -22.80
C ALA A 44 32.99 6.65 -21.70
N VAL A 45 33.38 7.91 -21.88
CA VAL A 45 32.90 9.01 -21.03
C VAL A 45 31.39 9.11 -21.25
N VAL A 46 30.61 8.80 -20.22
CA VAL A 46 29.14 8.92 -20.25
C VAL A 46 28.80 10.40 -20.40
N THR A 47 28.31 10.78 -21.57
CA THR A 47 27.78 12.12 -21.83
C THR A 47 26.28 12.14 -21.53
N GLU A 48 25.80 13.20 -20.86
CA GLU A 48 24.45 13.35 -20.28
C GLU A 48 23.27 13.35 -21.31
N ASN A 49 23.49 12.97 -22.57
CA ASN A 49 22.55 13.18 -23.67
C ASN A 49 22.37 11.95 -24.60
N GLN A 50 22.35 10.74 -24.05
CA GLN A 50 21.75 9.58 -24.76
C GLN A 50 20.24 9.55 -24.49
N PRO A 51 19.37 9.74 -25.50
CA PRO A 51 17.93 9.71 -25.30
C PRO A 51 17.46 8.29 -24.93
N GLY A 52 16.47 8.19 -24.03
CA GLY A 52 15.87 6.92 -23.61
C GLY A 52 16.55 6.21 -22.45
N LEU A 53 17.60 6.78 -21.83
CA LEU A 53 18.17 6.23 -20.59
C LEU A 53 17.23 6.31 -19.37
N THR A 54 16.22 7.18 -19.43
CA THR A 54 15.10 7.27 -18.49
C THR A 54 13.78 7.03 -19.24
N PRO A 55 12.67 6.69 -18.54
CA PRO A 55 11.37 6.47 -19.20
C PRO A 55 10.94 7.72 -19.98
N ILE A 56 10.36 7.58 -21.18
CA ILE A 56 10.02 8.77 -21.96
C ILE A 56 8.84 9.54 -21.35
N MET A 57 8.86 10.87 -21.47
CA MET A 57 7.78 11.76 -21.04
C MET A 57 7.22 12.52 -22.24
N GLY A 58 5.90 12.57 -22.38
CA GLY A 58 5.25 13.13 -23.55
C GLY A 58 3.73 13.03 -23.55
N TRP A 59 3.13 13.04 -24.73
CA TRP A 59 1.70 12.96 -24.95
C TRP A 59 1.40 12.12 -26.20
N SER A 60 0.27 11.42 -26.22
CA SER A 60 -0.23 10.70 -27.40
C SER A 60 -1.71 10.99 -27.66
N SER A 61 -2.08 11.05 -28.94
CA SER A 61 -3.41 11.47 -29.38
C SER A 61 -4.55 10.47 -29.14
N TRP A 62 -4.25 9.20 -28.88
CA TRP A 62 -5.24 8.11 -28.97
C TRP A 62 -6.38 8.22 -27.95
N ASN A 63 -6.07 8.39 -26.67
CA ASN A 63 -7.05 8.26 -25.60
C ASN A 63 -8.16 9.32 -25.65
N ALA A 64 -7.82 10.57 -25.97
CA ALA A 64 -8.80 11.67 -26.07
C ALA A 64 -9.46 11.81 -27.45
N PHE A 65 -8.81 11.40 -28.55
CA PHE A 65 -9.27 11.74 -29.91
C PHE A 65 -9.53 10.53 -30.83
N ARG A 66 -8.97 9.35 -30.53
CA ARG A 66 -8.96 8.19 -31.44
C ARG A 66 -8.52 8.62 -32.84
N ILE A 67 -9.19 8.15 -33.89
CA ILE A 67 -8.92 8.50 -35.29
C ILE A 67 -9.25 9.96 -35.67
N ASN A 68 -9.81 10.78 -34.77
CA ASN A 68 -10.29 12.15 -35.06
C ASN A 68 -9.19 13.23 -35.01
N ILE A 69 -7.95 12.84 -35.33
CA ILE A 69 -6.76 13.68 -35.35
C ILE A 69 -6.59 14.48 -36.66
N SER A 70 -6.00 15.67 -36.57
CA SER A 70 -5.65 16.54 -37.70
C SER A 70 -4.38 17.35 -37.41
N GLU A 71 -3.72 17.88 -38.44
CA GLU A 71 -2.51 18.71 -38.30
C GLU A 71 -2.72 19.90 -37.35
N GLN A 72 -3.83 20.63 -37.48
CA GLN A 72 -4.18 21.72 -36.58
C GLN A 72 -4.29 21.25 -35.12
N LEU A 73 -4.95 20.11 -34.87
CA LEU A 73 -5.09 19.58 -33.51
C LEU A 73 -3.72 19.30 -32.89
N ILE A 74 -2.80 18.66 -33.64
CA ILE A 74 -1.48 18.31 -33.11
C ILE A 74 -0.62 19.57 -32.89
N HIS A 75 -0.75 20.60 -33.73
CA HIS A 75 -0.14 21.91 -33.46
C HIS A 75 -0.66 22.50 -32.13
N GLU A 76 -1.97 22.52 -31.91
CA GLU A 76 -2.58 23.03 -30.67
C GLU A 76 -2.19 22.21 -29.43
N GLN A 77 -2.03 20.89 -29.54
CA GLN A 77 -1.56 20.04 -28.43
C GLN A 77 -0.07 20.27 -28.12
N ALA A 78 0.78 20.47 -29.14
CA ALA A 78 2.17 20.85 -28.94
C ALA A 78 2.29 22.23 -28.26
N ASP A 79 1.51 23.22 -28.70
CA ASP A 79 1.45 24.53 -28.05
C ASP A 79 0.88 24.48 -26.62
N ALA A 80 -0.09 23.60 -26.35
CA ALA A 80 -0.60 23.35 -25.02
C ALA A 80 0.43 22.66 -24.10
N MET A 81 1.27 21.74 -24.60
CA MET A 81 2.36 21.12 -23.82
C MET A 81 3.41 22.14 -23.37
N VAL A 82 3.75 23.10 -24.23
CA VAL A 82 4.65 24.21 -23.85
C VAL A 82 3.95 25.16 -22.87
N SER A 83 2.80 25.71 -23.24
CA SER A 83 2.12 26.76 -22.48
C SER A 83 1.48 26.31 -21.15
N SER A 84 1.36 25.00 -20.92
CA SER A 84 0.96 24.43 -19.62
C SER A 84 2.13 24.24 -18.64
N GLY A 85 3.38 24.38 -19.10
CA GLY A 85 4.57 24.08 -18.29
C GLY A 85 4.95 22.59 -18.23
N MET A 86 4.28 21.72 -19.00
CA MET A 86 4.66 20.31 -19.09
C MET A 86 6.05 20.14 -19.72
N GLN A 87 6.42 20.95 -20.72
CA GLN A 87 7.79 20.94 -21.25
C GLN A 87 8.83 21.25 -20.17
N ASP A 88 8.61 22.28 -19.35
CA ASP A 88 9.46 22.64 -18.21
C ASP A 88 9.48 21.59 -17.09
N ALA A 89 8.49 20.70 -17.04
CA ALA A 89 8.43 19.55 -16.14
C ALA A 89 9.13 18.29 -16.69
N GLY A 90 9.55 18.29 -17.97
CA GLY A 90 10.31 17.20 -18.59
C GLY A 90 9.64 16.53 -19.79
N TYR A 91 8.40 16.91 -20.16
CA TYR A 91 7.69 16.32 -21.28
C TYR A 91 8.29 16.77 -22.62
N GLN A 92 8.77 15.81 -23.42
CA GLN A 92 9.51 16.09 -24.66
C GLN A 92 8.82 15.56 -25.92
N PHE A 93 8.00 14.51 -25.83
CA PHE A 93 7.49 13.83 -27.03
C PHE A 93 6.03 14.17 -27.32
N VAL A 94 5.73 14.54 -28.58
CA VAL A 94 4.37 14.67 -29.12
C VAL A 94 4.16 13.51 -30.09
N ASN A 95 3.46 12.48 -29.64
CA ASN A 95 3.24 11.25 -30.39
C ASN A 95 1.93 11.33 -31.17
N LEU A 96 2.02 11.08 -32.48
CA LEU A 96 0.87 10.88 -33.34
C LEU A 96 0.51 9.40 -33.35
N ASP A 97 -0.62 9.07 -32.74
CA ASP A 97 -1.17 7.70 -32.73
C ASP A 97 -1.98 7.43 -34.02
N ASP A 98 -2.74 6.33 -34.05
CA ASP A 98 -3.42 5.86 -35.26
C ASP A 98 -4.48 6.86 -35.85
N GLY A 99 -4.73 6.76 -37.15
CA GLY A 99 -5.67 7.59 -37.92
C GLY A 99 -5.04 8.70 -38.77
N TRP A 100 -3.71 8.66 -39.00
CA TRP A 100 -2.99 9.65 -39.81
C TRP A 100 -2.76 9.24 -41.28
N ILE A 101 -2.75 7.93 -41.57
CA ILE A 101 -2.46 7.38 -42.90
C ILE A 101 -3.65 7.59 -43.86
N GLY A 102 -3.34 7.86 -45.12
CA GLY A 102 -4.26 7.94 -46.27
C GLY A 102 -3.96 6.94 -47.39
N GLY A 103 -3.03 6.02 -47.15
CA GLY A 103 -2.59 4.98 -48.07
C GLY A 103 -1.16 5.16 -48.56
N ARG A 104 -0.88 4.75 -49.79
CA ARG A 104 0.46 4.77 -50.40
C ARG A 104 0.42 5.33 -51.82
N ASP A 105 1.53 5.89 -52.27
CA ASP A 105 1.72 6.27 -53.67
C ASP A 105 2.15 5.07 -54.55
N ALA A 106 2.34 5.33 -55.85
CA ALA A 106 2.73 4.33 -56.84
C ALA A 106 4.15 3.75 -56.64
N SER A 107 4.96 4.31 -55.73
CA SER A 107 6.26 3.77 -55.31
C SER A 107 6.18 3.02 -53.97
N GLY A 108 4.99 2.91 -53.38
CA GLY A 108 4.76 2.28 -52.07
C GLY A 108 5.07 3.18 -50.87
N VAL A 109 5.41 4.45 -51.07
CA VAL A 109 5.71 5.37 -49.95
C VAL A 109 4.40 5.68 -49.20
N PRO A 110 4.36 5.61 -47.86
CA PRO A 110 3.17 5.95 -47.08
C PRO A 110 2.84 7.44 -47.22
N GLN A 111 1.55 7.73 -47.43
CA GLN A 111 1.01 9.07 -47.63
C GLN A 111 -0.01 9.37 -46.53
N PRO A 112 -0.03 10.59 -45.96
CA PRO A 112 -1.02 10.97 -44.96
C PRO A 112 -2.41 11.22 -45.59
N ASN A 113 -3.46 11.14 -44.78
CA ASN A 113 -4.81 11.48 -45.23
C ASN A 113 -5.05 13.01 -45.25
N PRO A 114 -6.12 13.51 -45.90
CA PRO A 114 -6.38 14.94 -46.08
C PRO A 114 -6.54 15.79 -44.81
N LYS A 115 -6.53 15.18 -43.62
CA LYS A 115 -6.51 15.89 -42.33
C LYS A 115 -5.11 16.49 -42.00
N PHE A 116 -4.10 16.19 -42.82
CA PHE A 116 -2.70 16.66 -42.69
C PHE A 116 -2.21 17.33 -43.99
N PRO A 117 -2.81 18.47 -44.41
CA PRO A 117 -2.60 19.07 -45.72
C PRO A 117 -1.17 19.55 -46.00
N SER A 118 -0.36 19.88 -44.99
CA SER A 118 1.04 20.28 -45.16
C SER A 118 2.01 19.08 -45.20
N GLY A 119 1.51 17.87 -44.91
CA GLY A 119 2.28 16.63 -44.89
C GLY A 119 3.13 16.43 -43.64
N MET A 120 3.47 15.17 -43.38
CA MET A 120 4.05 14.71 -42.11
C MET A 120 5.38 15.36 -41.73
N LYS A 121 6.23 15.70 -42.71
CA LYS A 121 7.46 16.45 -42.43
C LYS A 121 7.17 17.85 -41.87
N SER A 122 6.18 18.56 -42.42
CA SER A 122 5.84 19.91 -41.94
C SER A 122 5.32 19.88 -40.50
N LEU A 123 4.60 18.82 -40.13
CA LEU A 123 4.15 18.59 -38.75
C LEU A 123 5.33 18.28 -37.81
N ALA A 124 6.27 17.43 -38.21
CA ALA A 124 7.48 17.16 -37.43
C ALA A 124 8.35 18.41 -37.26
N ASP A 125 8.57 19.18 -38.34
CA ASP A 125 9.27 20.47 -38.32
C ASP A 125 8.60 21.48 -37.36
N TYR A 126 7.25 21.50 -37.29
CA TYR A 126 6.52 22.32 -36.32
C TYR A 126 6.78 21.89 -34.88
N ILE A 127 6.69 20.59 -34.57
CA ILE A 127 6.94 20.04 -33.24
C ILE A 127 8.40 20.35 -32.82
N HIS A 128 9.37 20.17 -33.71
CA HIS A 128 10.77 20.53 -33.47
C HIS A 128 10.96 22.03 -33.22
N SER A 129 10.19 22.89 -33.89
CA SER A 129 10.25 24.36 -33.67
C SER A 129 9.86 24.79 -32.25
N LYS A 130 9.14 23.93 -31.52
CA LYS A 130 8.77 24.14 -30.10
C LYS A 130 9.83 23.60 -29.12
N GLY A 131 10.91 23.00 -29.61
CA GLY A 131 11.86 22.26 -28.77
C GLY A 131 11.32 20.91 -28.28
N LEU A 132 10.31 20.36 -28.96
CA LEU A 132 9.73 19.05 -28.70
C LEU A 132 10.21 18.03 -29.75
N LYS A 133 9.96 16.75 -29.50
CA LYS A 133 10.31 15.60 -30.36
C LYS A 133 9.04 15.00 -30.95
N ALA A 134 9.08 14.62 -32.22
CA ALA A 134 7.93 14.08 -32.92
C ALA A 134 7.91 12.54 -32.84
N GLY A 135 6.77 11.96 -32.46
CA GLY A 135 6.53 10.50 -32.47
C GLY A 135 5.45 10.11 -33.48
N ILE A 136 5.53 8.89 -34.02
CA ILE A 136 4.59 8.37 -35.04
C ILE A 136 4.19 6.92 -34.78
N TYR A 137 3.03 6.53 -35.30
CA TYR A 137 2.44 5.20 -35.18
C TYR A 137 2.49 4.41 -36.49
N THR A 138 2.73 3.09 -36.38
CA THR A 138 2.44 2.09 -37.42
C THR A 138 2.14 0.72 -36.78
N ASP A 139 1.87 -0.29 -37.60
CA ASP A 139 1.63 -1.68 -37.20
C ASP A 139 2.68 -2.61 -37.84
N ALA A 140 3.10 -3.65 -37.14
CA ALA A 140 4.07 -4.64 -37.63
C ALA A 140 3.52 -5.51 -38.78
N GLY A 141 2.19 -5.62 -38.91
CA GLY A 141 1.50 -6.35 -39.98
C GLY A 141 1.11 -5.49 -41.18
N ARG A 142 0.11 -5.95 -41.93
CA ARG A 142 -0.42 -5.30 -43.16
C ARG A 142 -1.52 -4.26 -42.92
N LYS A 143 -2.10 -4.26 -41.74
CA LYS A 143 -3.23 -3.42 -41.32
C LYS A 143 -2.95 -2.82 -39.96
N ARG A 144 -3.56 -1.69 -39.65
CA ARG A 144 -3.48 -1.02 -38.34
C ARG A 144 -4.66 -1.40 -37.44
N CYS A 145 -4.63 -0.99 -36.17
CA CYS A 145 -5.76 -1.20 -35.27
C CYS A 145 -7.02 -0.44 -35.71
N ALA A 146 -6.90 0.82 -36.12
CA ALA A 146 -8.05 1.59 -36.61
C ALA A 146 -8.63 1.03 -37.92
N THR A 147 -7.82 0.30 -38.70
CA THR A 147 -8.24 -0.43 -39.91
C THR A 147 -9.15 -1.62 -39.59
N ILE A 148 -9.01 -2.22 -38.40
CA ILE A 148 -9.73 -3.43 -37.99
C ILE A 148 -10.90 -3.11 -37.04
N TYR A 149 -10.76 -2.11 -36.16
CA TYR A 149 -11.70 -1.87 -35.06
C TYR A 149 -12.47 -0.53 -35.15
N ASP A 150 -11.83 0.57 -35.55
CA ASP A 150 -12.44 1.91 -35.53
C ASP A 150 -13.15 2.32 -36.83
N ASN A 151 -13.07 1.50 -37.89
CA ASN A 151 -13.59 1.78 -39.23
C ASN A 151 -13.04 3.09 -39.84
N ASP A 152 -11.72 3.31 -39.75
CA ASP A 152 -11.05 4.48 -40.33
C ASP A 152 -11.40 4.64 -41.83
N PRO A 153 -12.02 5.75 -42.26
CA PRO A 153 -12.49 5.94 -43.64
C PRO A 153 -11.36 6.16 -44.66
N TYR A 154 -10.10 6.27 -44.21
CA TYR A 154 -8.91 6.40 -45.05
C TYR A 154 -8.13 5.09 -45.22
N THR A 155 -8.73 3.97 -44.83
CA THR A 155 -8.15 2.63 -44.91
C THR A 155 -7.95 2.15 -46.35
N THR A 156 -6.79 1.56 -46.61
CA THR A 156 -6.36 1.12 -47.94
C THR A 156 -5.50 -0.15 -47.84
N VAL A 157 -5.12 -0.74 -48.99
CA VAL A 157 -4.34 -1.98 -49.01
C VAL A 157 -2.89 -1.72 -48.58
N GLY A 158 -2.52 -2.27 -47.43
CA GLY A 158 -1.15 -2.24 -46.89
C GLY A 158 -0.86 -1.00 -46.05
N ASP A 159 -1.79 -0.57 -45.18
CA ASP A 159 -1.60 0.59 -44.31
C ASP A 159 -0.82 0.30 -43.01
N GLY A 160 -0.48 -0.97 -42.73
CA GLY A 160 0.63 -1.36 -41.85
C GLY A 160 1.98 -1.47 -42.59
N SER A 161 3.08 -1.70 -41.86
CA SER A 161 4.44 -1.65 -42.40
C SER A 161 5.05 -2.99 -42.89
N TYR A 162 4.38 -4.13 -42.71
CA TYR A 162 4.98 -5.47 -42.97
C TYR A 162 5.66 -5.65 -44.34
N ASP A 163 4.98 -5.27 -45.43
CA ASP A 163 5.50 -5.44 -46.80
C ASP A 163 6.51 -4.35 -47.21
N TYR A 164 6.61 -3.27 -46.43
CA TYR A 164 7.31 -2.03 -46.81
C TYR A 164 8.35 -1.55 -45.79
N GLY A 165 8.58 -2.28 -44.68
CA GLY A 165 9.22 -1.76 -43.47
C GLY A 165 10.48 -0.92 -43.68
N GLN A 166 11.47 -1.38 -44.46
CA GLN A 166 12.69 -0.60 -44.67
C GLN A 166 12.44 0.74 -45.39
N LEU A 167 11.44 0.83 -46.27
CA LEU A 167 10.99 2.08 -46.91
C LEU A 167 10.24 2.98 -45.92
N ASP A 168 9.36 2.38 -45.13
CA ASP A 168 8.52 3.08 -44.14
C ASP A 168 9.37 3.73 -43.05
N PHE A 169 10.23 2.96 -42.37
CA PHE A 169 11.09 3.50 -41.31
C PHE A 169 12.07 4.55 -41.86
N ASN A 170 12.61 4.40 -43.08
CA ASN A 170 13.36 5.48 -43.74
C ASN A 170 12.50 6.73 -43.96
N THR A 171 11.25 6.56 -44.39
CA THR A 171 10.33 7.68 -44.64
C THR A 171 10.03 8.42 -43.34
N TYR A 172 9.66 7.71 -42.27
CA TYR A 172 9.32 8.28 -40.97
C TYR A 172 10.52 9.00 -40.34
N ILE A 173 11.65 8.31 -40.21
CA ILE A 173 12.79 8.78 -39.40
C ILE A 173 13.68 9.74 -40.19
N LYS A 174 14.01 9.41 -41.45
CA LYS A 174 15.02 10.13 -42.24
C LYS A 174 14.43 11.16 -43.20
N THR A 175 13.26 10.90 -43.79
CA THR A 175 12.61 11.84 -44.72
C THR A 175 11.71 12.84 -44.00
N TRP A 176 10.97 12.39 -42.97
CA TRP A 176 10.06 13.25 -42.20
C TRP A 176 10.63 13.73 -40.87
N GLY A 177 11.62 13.04 -40.28
CA GLY A 177 12.36 13.52 -39.09
C GLY A 177 11.81 13.05 -37.75
N TYR A 178 10.96 12.02 -37.71
CA TYR A 178 10.40 11.50 -36.46
C TYR A 178 11.47 10.84 -35.58
N ASN A 179 11.34 11.03 -34.26
CA ASN A 179 12.34 10.67 -33.24
C ASN A 179 11.93 9.46 -32.39
N PHE A 180 10.66 9.07 -32.48
CA PHE A 180 10.05 7.95 -31.78
C PHE A 180 9.06 7.23 -32.72
N VAL A 181 9.02 5.90 -32.66
CA VAL A 181 8.00 5.10 -33.36
C VAL A 181 7.34 4.10 -32.42
N LYS A 182 6.01 4.14 -32.32
CA LYS A 182 5.16 3.09 -31.74
C LYS A 182 4.79 2.10 -32.85
N VAL A 183 5.03 0.82 -32.61
CA VAL A 183 4.70 -0.27 -33.55
C VAL A 183 3.73 -1.25 -32.89
N ASP A 184 2.53 -1.32 -33.45
CA ASP A 184 1.39 -2.10 -32.95
C ASP A 184 1.29 -3.51 -33.55
N TRP A 185 0.35 -4.32 -33.04
CA TRP A 185 0.25 -5.75 -33.34
C TRP A 185 -1.11 -6.21 -33.92
N CYS A 186 -2.01 -5.31 -34.32
CA CYS A 186 -3.32 -5.67 -34.89
C CYS A 186 -3.19 -6.39 -36.24
N GLY A 187 -2.41 -5.85 -37.16
CA GLY A 187 -2.07 -6.53 -38.41
C GLY A 187 -1.22 -7.78 -38.16
N GLY A 188 -0.28 -7.71 -37.21
CA GLY A 188 0.57 -8.84 -36.83
C GLY A 188 -0.23 -10.05 -36.30
N GLN A 189 -1.27 -9.79 -35.51
CA GLN A 189 -2.20 -10.79 -35.00
C GLN A 189 -3.12 -11.35 -36.09
N GLU A 190 -3.70 -10.50 -36.96
CA GLU A 190 -4.51 -10.98 -38.10
C GLU A 190 -3.69 -11.93 -39.00
N MET A 191 -2.42 -11.59 -39.23
CA MET A 191 -1.48 -12.38 -40.03
C MET A 191 -0.86 -13.57 -39.28
N ARG A 192 -1.11 -13.72 -37.97
CA ARG A 192 -0.54 -14.76 -37.09
C ARG A 192 1.00 -14.82 -37.12
N LEU A 193 1.65 -13.65 -37.13
CA LEU A 193 3.10 -13.54 -37.14
C LEU A 193 3.72 -13.95 -35.79
N ASP A 194 5.01 -14.28 -35.82
CA ASP A 194 5.82 -14.42 -34.61
C ASP A 194 6.32 -13.05 -34.13
N GLN A 195 6.12 -12.76 -32.84
CA GLN A 195 6.45 -11.46 -32.25
C GLN A 195 7.97 -11.22 -32.19
N GLU A 196 8.75 -12.20 -31.73
CA GLU A 196 10.19 -12.05 -31.58
C GLU A 196 10.87 -11.80 -32.94
N THR A 197 10.46 -12.56 -33.97
CA THR A 197 11.00 -12.44 -35.34
C THR A 197 10.68 -11.09 -35.97
N GLU A 198 9.40 -10.67 -35.99
CA GLU A 198 8.99 -9.46 -36.71
C GLU A 198 9.46 -8.18 -36.00
N TYR A 199 9.36 -8.10 -34.67
CA TYR A 199 9.84 -6.92 -33.94
C TYR A 199 11.38 -6.77 -33.98
N LYS A 200 12.15 -7.87 -34.09
CA LYS A 200 13.61 -7.83 -34.35
C LYS A 200 13.96 -7.41 -35.77
N LYS A 201 13.21 -7.88 -36.78
CA LYS A 201 13.33 -7.45 -38.17
C LYS A 201 13.01 -5.95 -38.32
N ILE A 202 12.03 -5.43 -37.57
CA ILE A 202 11.72 -4.00 -37.49
C ILE A 202 12.86 -3.20 -36.82
N LYS A 203 13.46 -3.71 -35.74
CA LYS A 203 14.66 -3.11 -35.13
C LYS A 203 15.81 -2.97 -36.13
N GLN A 204 16.05 -4.00 -36.96
CA GLN A 204 17.04 -3.93 -38.04
C GLN A 204 16.71 -2.82 -39.05
N TYR A 205 15.44 -2.62 -39.41
CA TYR A 205 15.04 -1.52 -40.31
C TYR A 205 15.34 -0.13 -39.72
N ILE A 206 15.18 0.03 -38.40
CA ILE A 206 15.51 1.28 -37.68
C ILE A 206 17.04 1.46 -37.61
N ASP A 207 17.78 0.42 -37.20
CA ASP A 207 19.25 0.48 -37.05
C ASP A 207 19.96 0.80 -38.38
N ASN A 208 19.48 0.23 -39.51
CA ASN A 208 20.01 0.46 -40.85
C ASN A 208 19.95 1.93 -41.32
N ILE A 209 19.19 2.80 -40.64
CA ILE A 209 19.06 4.23 -40.97
C ILE A 209 20.23 5.04 -40.39
N GLY A 210 20.85 4.56 -39.30
CA GLY A 210 21.96 5.25 -38.62
C GLY A 210 21.55 6.51 -37.84
N ILE A 211 20.27 6.64 -37.49
CA ILE A 211 19.72 7.77 -36.71
C ILE A 211 19.15 7.22 -35.40
N SER A 212 19.64 7.73 -34.26
CA SER A 212 19.13 7.36 -32.93
C SER A 212 17.63 7.70 -32.83
N THR A 213 16.81 6.67 -32.67
CA THR A 213 15.35 6.72 -32.69
C THR A 213 14.84 5.82 -31.58
N LEU A 214 13.88 6.29 -30.78
CA LEU A 214 13.25 5.48 -29.75
C LEU A 214 12.11 4.63 -30.35
N TYR A 215 11.88 3.46 -29.77
CA TYR A 215 11.07 2.40 -30.38
C TYR A 215 10.23 1.70 -29.31
N GLU A 216 8.91 1.81 -29.45
CA GLU A 216 7.94 1.11 -28.61
C GLU A 216 7.36 -0.11 -29.32
N ILE A 217 7.40 -1.25 -28.61
CA ILE A 217 6.77 -2.52 -28.96
C ILE A 217 5.38 -2.56 -28.32
N CYS A 218 4.31 -2.44 -29.11
CA CYS A 218 2.94 -2.45 -28.62
C CYS A 218 2.29 -3.84 -28.86
N SER A 219 2.64 -4.80 -27.99
CA SER A 219 2.22 -6.21 -28.05
C SER A 219 1.03 -6.58 -27.14
N TRP A 220 0.53 -5.61 -26.36
CA TRP A 220 -0.55 -5.71 -25.36
C TRP A 220 -0.40 -6.79 -24.27
N ALA A 221 0.78 -7.38 -24.17
CA ALA A 221 1.22 -8.33 -23.16
C ALA A 221 2.74 -8.32 -23.16
N PHE A 222 3.38 -8.59 -22.02
CA PHE A 222 4.83 -8.80 -21.96
C PHE A 222 5.21 -9.98 -22.88
N PRO A 223 5.93 -9.75 -24.01
CA PRO A 223 6.02 -10.74 -25.08
C PRO A 223 7.27 -11.63 -24.95
N GLY A 224 8.03 -11.48 -23.86
CA GLY A 224 9.23 -12.26 -23.53
C GLY A 224 10.46 -11.40 -23.31
N ALA A 225 11.43 -11.93 -22.56
CA ALA A 225 12.66 -11.24 -22.14
C ALA A 225 13.55 -10.70 -23.28
N TRP A 226 13.31 -11.12 -24.53
CA TRP A 226 14.05 -10.66 -25.71
C TRP A 226 13.83 -9.17 -26.03
N VAL A 227 12.80 -8.53 -25.46
CA VAL A 227 12.48 -7.11 -25.71
C VAL A 227 13.56 -6.14 -25.25
N THR A 228 14.35 -6.50 -24.22
CA THR A 228 15.41 -5.65 -23.64
C THR A 228 16.50 -5.30 -24.66
N ASP A 229 16.69 -6.19 -25.65
CA ASP A 229 17.72 -6.05 -26.69
C ASP A 229 17.17 -5.36 -27.96
N VAL A 230 15.88 -5.00 -27.97
CA VAL A 230 15.11 -4.70 -29.18
C VAL A 230 14.38 -3.35 -29.11
N GLY A 231 13.57 -3.11 -28.08
CA GLY A 231 12.77 -1.88 -27.92
C GLY A 231 13.25 -1.04 -26.75
N SER A 232 13.09 0.28 -26.81
CA SER A 232 13.33 1.15 -25.65
C SER A 232 12.19 1.08 -24.62
N GLN A 233 11.01 0.62 -25.04
CA GLN A 233 9.91 0.27 -24.16
C GLN A 233 8.94 -0.73 -24.81
N TRP A 234 8.13 -1.43 -24.00
CA TRP A 234 7.13 -2.39 -24.49
C TRP A 234 5.86 -2.41 -23.64
N ARG A 235 4.69 -2.52 -24.28
CA ARG A 235 3.39 -2.61 -23.60
C ARG A 235 3.21 -3.93 -22.87
N ILE A 236 3.03 -3.88 -21.55
CA ILE A 236 2.89 -5.09 -20.71
C ILE A 236 1.45 -5.63 -20.55
N SER A 237 0.45 -4.89 -21.05
CA SER A 237 -0.98 -5.20 -20.91
C SER A 237 -1.82 -4.65 -22.06
N GLY A 238 -3.08 -5.11 -22.14
CA GLY A 238 -4.15 -4.48 -22.92
C GLY A 238 -4.35 -2.99 -22.57
N ASP A 239 -5.06 -2.29 -23.44
CA ASP A 239 -5.26 -0.84 -23.36
C ASP A 239 -5.94 -0.41 -22.05
N ILE A 240 -5.46 0.71 -21.52
CA ILE A 240 -5.93 1.31 -20.27
C ILE A 240 -7.25 2.07 -20.46
N SER A 241 -8.19 1.88 -19.53
CA SER A 241 -9.43 2.66 -19.46
C SER A 241 -9.41 3.65 -18.27
N PRO A 242 -10.16 4.77 -18.31
CA PRO A 242 -10.19 5.79 -17.23
C PRO A 242 -11.03 5.32 -16.03
N HIS A 243 -10.66 4.17 -15.46
CA HIS A 243 -11.30 3.52 -14.32
C HIS A 243 -10.23 2.97 -13.38
N PHE A 244 -10.33 3.25 -12.07
CA PHE A 244 -9.33 2.83 -11.08
C PHE A 244 -9.11 1.31 -10.99
N SER A 245 -10.12 0.50 -11.35
CA SER A 245 -10.00 -0.95 -11.54
C SER A 245 -9.06 -1.33 -12.69
N SER A 246 -9.05 -0.55 -13.78
CA SER A 246 -8.13 -0.72 -14.90
C SER A 246 -6.70 -0.34 -14.49
N ILE A 247 -6.54 0.78 -13.78
CA ILE A 247 -5.25 1.26 -13.26
C ILE A 247 -4.62 0.19 -12.36
N THR A 248 -5.37 -0.29 -11.36
CA THR A 248 -4.88 -1.26 -10.38
C THR A 248 -4.66 -2.65 -10.96
N ASN A 249 -5.42 -3.07 -11.96
CA ASN A 249 -5.14 -4.30 -12.72
C ASN A 249 -3.81 -4.23 -13.49
N ILE A 250 -3.48 -3.09 -14.11
CA ILE A 250 -2.21 -2.92 -14.83
C ILE A 250 -1.02 -2.88 -13.85
N ILE A 251 -1.18 -2.30 -12.66
CA ILE A 251 -0.19 -2.37 -11.56
C ILE A 251 0.10 -3.83 -11.16
N ASP A 252 -0.93 -4.64 -10.89
CA ASP A 252 -0.76 -6.06 -10.51
C ASP A 252 -0.26 -6.96 -11.67
N ILE A 253 -0.37 -6.51 -12.93
CA ILE A 253 0.31 -7.15 -14.07
C ILE A 253 1.79 -6.76 -14.10
N ASN A 254 2.12 -5.47 -14.01
CA ASN A 254 3.49 -4.98 -14.21
C ASN A 254 4.44 -5.34 -13.06
N GLU A 255 3.94 -5.57 -11.84
CA GLU A 255 4.72 -5.99 -10.67
C GLU A 255 5.74 -7.09 -11.00
N LYS A 256 5.31 -8.09 -11.79
CA LYS A 256 6.06 -9.30 -12.15
C LYS A 256 7.24 -9.04 -13.09
N TRP A 257 7.23 -7.91 -13.79
CA TRP A 257 8.16 -7.59 -14.87
C TRP A 257 9.26 -6.60 -14.45
N ALA A 258 9.33 -6.21 -13.17
CA ALA A 258 10.28 -5.23 -12.65
C ALA A 258 11.75 -5.51 -13.03
N GLN A 259 12.12 -6.79 -13.10
CA GLN A 259 13.48 -7.23 -13.48
C GLN A 259 13.90 -6.90 -14.93
N TYR A 260 12.95 -6.57 -15.81
CA TYR A 260 13.21 -6.20 -17.21
C TYR A 260 13.27 -4.68 -17.43
N ALA A 261 12.92 -3.87 -16.44
CA ALA A 261 13.03 -2.41 -16.50
C ALA A 261 14.43 -1.94 -16.05
N GLY A 262 15.06 -1.08 -16.86
CA GLY A 262 16.37 -0.50 -16.56
C GLY A 262 16.77 0.59 -17.56
N PRO A 263 17.93 1.24 -17.36
CA PRO A 263 18.34 2.38 -18.20
C PRO A 263 18.45 2.00 -19.68
N GLY A 264 17.56 2.55 -20.50
CA GLY A 264 17.44 2.25 -21.94
C GLY A 264 16.25 1.38 -22.33
N HIS A 265 15.57 0.71 -21.38
CA HIS A 265 14.59 -0.34 -21.68
C HIS A 265 13.51 -0.48 -20.58
N PHE A 266 12.25 -0.10 -20.87
CA PHE A 266 11.20 0.06 -19.85
C PHE A 266 9.89 -0.70 -20.12
N ASN A 267 9.26 -1.22 -19.05
CA ASN A 267 7.88 -1.69 -19.09
C ASN A 267 6.93 -0.49 -19.30
N HIS A 268 6.19 -0.46 -20.40
CA HIS A 268 5.16 0.54 -20.65
C HIS A 268 3.80 0.06 -20.12
N MET A 269 3.34 0.70 -19.05
CA MET A 269 2.03 0.47 -18.43
C MET A 269 0.87 1.13 -19.19
N ASP A 270 1.10 1.53 -20.44
CA ASP A 270 0.20 2.33 -21.28
C ASP A 270 0.02 3.79 -20.83
N MET A 271 -0.62 4.58 -21.70
CA MET A 271 -0.79 6.03 -21.58
C MET A 271 -1.56 6.47 -20.33
N LEU A 272 -1.19 7.62 -19.78
CA LEU A 272 -1.84 8.22 -18.63
C LEU A 272 -3.27 8.71 -18.96
N GLN A 273 -4.27 8.12 -18.29
CA GLN A 273 -5.66 8.61 -18.27
C GLN A 273 -5.91 9.84 -17.34
N VAL A 274 -4.84 10.50 -16.88
CA VAL A 274 -4.95 11.66 -15.95
C VAL A 274 -5.76 12.79 -16.59
N GLY A 275 -6.84 13.21 -15.93
CA GLY A 275 -7.77 14.21 -16.44
C GLY A 275 -8.87 13.70 -17.39
N ASN A 276 -8.90 12.39 -17.70
CA ASN A 276 -9.93 11.79 -18.57
C ASN A 276 -11.18 11.27 -17.83
N GLY A 277 -11.35 11.59 -16.54
CA GLY A 277 -12.63 11.43 -15.82
C GLY A 277 -12.61 10.67 -14.49
N MET A 278 -11.45 10.25 -13.99
CA MET A 278 -11.32 9.71 -12.63
C MET A 278 -11.33 10.84 -11.58
N THR A 279 -11.41 10.50 -10.29
CA THR A 279 -11.29 11.50 -9.21
C THR A 279 -9.84 11.97 -9.03
N TYR A 280 -9.65 13.10 -8.35
CA TYR A 280 -8.32 13.66 -8.07
C TYR A 280 -7.37 12.67 -7.36
N GLU A 281 -7.86 11.94 -6.36
CA GLU A 281 -7.05 10.95 -5.65
C GLU A 281 -6.69 9.75 -6.53
N GLU A 282 -7.60 9.31 -7.41
CA GLU A 282 -7.35 8.22 -8.35
C GLU A 282 -6.35 8.63 -9.45
N ASP A 283 -6.47 9.84 -10.02
CA ASP A 283 -5.52 10.41 -10.98
C ASP A 283 -4.12 10.59 -10.35
N LYS A 284 -4.07 11.06 -9.09
CA LYS A 284 -2.83 11.24 -8.32
C LYS A 284 -2.17 9.90 -8.01
N SER A 285 -2.96 8.90 -7.61
CA SER A 285 -2.52 7.51 -7.41
C SER A 285 -1.98 6.89 -8.68
N HIS A 286 -2.71 7.01 -9.78
CA HIS A 286 -2.34 6.54 -11.12
C HIS A 286 -1.00 7.12 -11.56
N PHE A 287 -0.86 8.45 -11.60
CA PHE A 287 0.39 9.11 -11.97
C PHE A 287 1.57 8.71 -11.06
N SER A 288 1.33 8.66 -9.75
CA SER A 288 2.35 8.27 -8.76
C SER A 288 2.83 6.84 -8.95
N MET A 289 1.94 5.91 -9.29
CA MET A 289 2.29 4.50 -9.50
C MET A 289 3.06 4.30 -10.81
N TRP A 290 2.72 5.01 -11.88
CA TRP A 290 3.52 4.99 -13.12
C TRP A 290 4.93 5.57 -12.86
N ALA A 291 5.03 6.60 -12.02
CA ALA A 291 6.31 7.16 -11.60
C ALA A 291 7.16 6.19 -10.75
N ILE A 292 6.56 5.57 -9.72
CA ILE A 292 7.20 4.56 -8.86
C ILE A 292 7.64 3.33 -9.67
N MET A 293 6.82 2.87 -10.62
CA MET A 293 7.09 1.67 -11.42
C MET A 293 7.96 1.94 -12.66
N ALA A 294 8.53 3.13 -12.80
CA ALA A 294 9.39 3.53 -13.92
C ALA A 294 8.77 3.33 -15.32
N SER A 295 7.43 3.45 -15.44
CA SER A 295 6.76 3.47 -16.73
C SER A 295 6.99 4.82 -17.44
N PRO A 296 7.04 4.86 -18.78
CA PRO A 296 6.84 6.09 -19.54
C PRO A 296 5.62 6.89 -19.06
N LEU A 297 5.76 8.22 -19.07
CA LEU A 297 4.74 9.19 -18.67
C LEU A 297 4.18 9.88 -19.92
N ILE A 298 3.37 9.14 -20.68
CA ILE A 298 2.69 9.64 -21.89
C ILE A 298 1.27 10.07 -21.54
N ALA A 299 1.02 11.38 -21.50
CA ALA A 299 -0.31 11.96 -21.30
C ALA A 299 -1.29 11.58 -22.43
N GLY A 300 -2.51 11.15 -22.08
CA GLY A 300 -3.55 10.76 -23.04
C GLY A 300 -4.78 11.66 -23.05
N ASN A 301 -4.72 12.85 -22.43
CA ASN A 301 -5.82 13.78 -22.27
C ASN A 301 -5.73 14.97 -23.26
N ASP A 302 -6.78 15.78 -23.36
CA ASP A 302 -6.71 17.06 -24.07
C ASP A 302 -5.92 18.08 -23.23
N LEU A 303 -4.72 18.46 -23.69
CA LEU A 303 -3.85 19.39 -22.97
C LEU A 303 -4.41 20.82 -22.96
N ARG A 304 -5.25 21.18 -23.94
CA ARG A 304 -5.83 22.52 -24.11
C ARG A 304 -6.81 22.86 -23.01
N THR A 305 -7.50 21.85 -22.46
CA THR A 305 -8.63 22.00 -21.51
C THR A 305 -8.33 21.47 -20.11
N MET A 306 -7.06 21.20 -19.78
CA MET A 306 -6.67 20.68 -18.46
C MET A 306 -7.11 21.58 -17.30
N SER A 307 -7.71 20.96 -16.28
CA SER A 307 -7.98 21.62 -14.99
C SER A 307 -6.69 21.99 -14.25
N ALA A 308 -6.79 22.85 -13.23
CA ALA A 308 -5.65 23.17 -12.37
C ALA A 308 -5.05 21.93 -11.70
N GLN A 309 -5.90 21.02 -11.20
CA GLN A 309 -5.49 19.76 -10.57
C GLN A 309 -4.84 18.79 -11.56
N THR A 310 -5.33 18.74 -12.80
CA THR A 310 -4.72 17.94 -13.88
C THR A 310 -3.30 18.43 -14.21
N LYS A 311 -3.11 19.76 -14.25
CA LYS A 311 -1.78 20.36 -14.44
C LYS A 311 -0.87 20.11 -13.24
N GLU A 312 -1.38 20.29 -12.01
CA GLU A 312 -0.67 20.01 -10.76
C GLU A 312 -0.12 18.58 -10.72
N ILE A 313 -0.95 17.59 -11.04
CA ILE A 313 -0.52 16.18 -11.12
C ILE A 313 0.54 15.99 -12.21
N LEU A 314 0.26 16.40 -13.46
CA LEU A 314 1.16 16.16 -14.59
C LEU A 314 2.47 16.95 -14.52
N THR A 315 2.60 17.96 -13.65
CA THR A 315 3.80 18.81 -13.53
C THR A 315 4.53 18.74 -12.19
N ASN A 316 4.12 17.84 -11.27
CA ASN A 316 4.82 17.66 -10.00
C ASN A 316 6.24 17.14 -10.22
N LYS A 317 7.21 18.07 -10.14
CA LYS A 317 8.63 17.79 -10.42
C LYS A 317 9.29 16.84 -9.41
N GLU A 318 8.77 16.73 -8.18
CA GLU A 318 9.32 15.79 -7.19
C GLU A 318 8.89 14.36 -7.47
N VAL A 319 7.64 14.13 -7.90
CA VAL A 319 7.17 12.80 -8.33
C VAL A 319 7.75 12.42 -9.69
N ILE A 320 7.91 13.39 -10.61
CA ILE A 320 8.64 13.17 -11.88
C ILE A 320 10.10 12.77 -11.63
N ALA A 321 10.78 13.37 -10.65
CA ALA A 321 12.15 12.99 -10.29
C ALA A 321 12.27 11.54 -9.76
N VAL A 322 11.20 10.94 -9.24
CA VAL A 322 11.16 9.51 -8.89
C VAL A 322 11.20 8.64 -10.16
N ASN A 323 10.43 9.03 -11.19
CA ASN A 323 10.38 8.34 -12.49
C ASN A 323 11.69 8.50 -13.29
N GLN A 324 12.24 9.71 -13.30
CA GLN A 324 13.43 10.10 -14.07
C GLN A 324 14.77 9.86 -13.33
N ASP A 325 14.76 9.10 -12.24
CA ASP A 325 15.99 8.73 -11.53
C ASP A 325 16.90 7.86 -12.43
N PRO A 326 18.20 8.20 -12.58
CA PRO A 326 19.11 7.55 -13.54
C PRO A 326 19.35 6.05 -13.33
N MET A 327 18.98 5.46 -12.17
CA MET A 327 19.10 4.02 -11.99
C MET A 327 18.12 3.22 -12.85
N GLY A 328 17.02 3.84 -13.32
CA GLY A 328 16.01 3.20 -14.19
C GLY A 328 15.21 2.05 -13.56
N ILE A 329 15.47 1.71 -12.28
CA ILE A 329 14.86 0.59 -11.56
C ILE A 329 13.35 0.82 -11.39
N GLN A 330 12.53 -0.16 -11.79
CA GLN A 330 11.10 -0.22 -11.45
C GLN A 330 10.91 -0.50 -9.94
N GLY A 331 10.09 0.30 -9.27
CA GLY A 331 9.70 0.07 -7.88
C GLY A 331 8.82 -1.18 -7.71
N ILE A 332 8.94 -1.81 -6.54
CA ILE A 332 8.29 -3.08 -6.18
C ILE A 332 7.37 -2.91 -4.97
N ARG A 333 6.41 -3.83 -4.78
CA ARG A 333 5.59 -3.90 -3.57
C ARG A 333 6.38 -4.58 -2.45
N VAL A 334 6.53 -3.89 -1.31
CA VAL A 334 7.26 -4.38 -0.14
C VAL A 334 6.33 -4.80 1.02
N VAL A 335 5.10 -4.28 1.07
CA VAL A 335 4.06 -4.72 2.02
C VAL A 335 2.70 -4.76 1.32
N LYS A 336 1.89 -5.78 1.63
CA LYS A 336 0.46 -5.85 1.28
C LYS A 336 -0.34 -6.39 2.45
N ASN A 337 -1.34 -5.63 2.90
CA ASN A 337 -2.27 -6.02 3.96
C ASN A 337 -3.70 -5.66 3.53
N GLY A 338 -4.36 -6.62 2.88
CA GLY A 338 -5.60 -6.38 2.15
C GLY A 338 -5.40 -5.31 1.08
N ASP A 339 -6.22 -4.25 1.13
CA ASP A 339 -6.17 -3.09 0.23
C ASP A 339 -5.04 -2.09 0.55
N LYS A 340 -4.29 -2.29 1.64
CA LYS A 340 -3.19 -1.42 2.05
C LYS A 340 -1.89 -1.93 1.46
N GLU A 341 -1.25 -1.13 0.62
CA GLU A 341 0.00 -1.51 -0.04
C GLU A 341 1.09 -0.47 0.25
N VAL A 342 2.32 -0.97 0.46
CA VAL A 342 3.53 -0.15 0.46
C VAL A 342 4.36 -0.58 -0.72
N TRP A 343 4.62 0.37 -1.62
CA TRP A 343 5.49 0.22 -2.78
C TRP A 343 6.75 1.06 -2.58
N ALA A 344 7.89 0.61 -3.09
CA ALA A 344 9.15 1.30 -2.89
C ALA A 344 10.11 1.15 -4.07
N LYS A 345 10.86 2.22 -4.36
CA LYS A 345 11.81 2.35 -5.48
C LYS A 345 13.14 2.91 -4.95
N PRO A 346 14.29 2.23 -5.12
CA PRO A 346 15.59 2.81 -4.81
C PRO A 346 15.87 4.03 -5.70
N LEU A 347 16.55 5.04 -5.15
CA LEU A 347 16.93 6.28 -5.84
C LEU A 347 18.38 6.66 -5.49
N GLU A 348 18.99 7.57 -6.25
CA GLU A 348 20.25 8.24 -5.89
C GLU A 348 21.36 7.26 -5.46
N ASN A 349 21.64 6.24 -6.28
CA ASN A 349 22.57 5.14 -6.00
C ASN A 349 22.32 4.44 -4.65
N ARG A 350 21.02 4.29 -4.30
CA ARG A 350 20.49 3.66 -3.07
C ARG A 350 20.76 4.46 -1.80
N SER A 351 21.19 5.71 -1.89
CA SER A 351 21.31 6.63 -0.74
C SER A 351 19.95 7.21 -0.30
N SER A 352 18.93 7.11 -1.16
CA SER A 352 17.53 7.35 -0.81
C SER A 352 16.61 6.37 -1.55
N GLY A 353 15.32 6.49 -1.31
CA GLY A 353 14.29 5.77 -2.06
C GLY A 353 12.96 6.48 -1.99
N ALA A 354 12.14 6.30 -3.02
CA ALA A 354 10.74 6.68 -2.97
C ALA A 354 9.91 5.56 -2.34
N VAL A 355 8.91 5.92 -1.56
CA VAL A 355 7.93 5.00 -0.97
C VAL A 355 6.52 5.53 -1.23
N ALA A 356 5.67 4.73 -1.83
CA ALA A 356 4.26 5.01 -2.02
C ALA A 356 3.43 4.21 -1.00
N LEU A 357 2.73 4.94 -0.12
CA LEU A 357 1.68 4.41 0.75
C LEU A 357 0.37 4.45 -0.03
N PHE A 358 -0.07 3.31 -0.55
CA PHE A 358 -1.16 3.21 -1.53
C PHE A 358 -2.38 2.51 -0.92
N ASN A 359 -3.54 3.18 -0.99
CA ASN A 359 -4.79 2.69 -0.44
C ASN A 359 -5.76 2.31 -1.57
N ARG A 360 -5.99 1.01 -1.77
CA ARG A 360 -6.95 0.51 -2.76
C ARG A 360 -8.39 0.48 -2.27
N SER A 361 -8.63 0.80 -0.99
CA SER A 361 -9.96 0.69 -0.36
C SER A 361 -10.82 1.94 -0.57
N ASN A 362 -12.13 1.76 -0.42
CA ASN A 362 -13.16 2.80 -0.54
C ASN A 362 -13.26 3.74 0.67
N SER A 363 -12.32 3.70 1.63
CA SER A 363 -12.31 4.57 2.80
C SER A 363 -10.89 5.03 3.18
N ALA A 364 -10.76 6.20 3.81
CA ALA A 364 -9.48 6.70 4.25
C ALA A 364 -8.91 5.83 5.38
N THR A 365 -7.62 5.49 5.32
CA THR A 365 -7.02 4.51 6.25
C THR A 365 -5.57 4.80 6.57
N ASN A 366 -5.12 4.41 7.77
CA ASN A 366 -3.71 4.52 8.13
C ASN A 366 -2.89 3.40 7.46
N ILE A 367 -1.79 3.77 6.82
CA ILE A 367 -0.79 2.86 6.23
C ILE A 367 0.57 3.20 6.85
N THR A 368 1.34 2.17 7.17
CA THR A 368 2.66 2.25 7.82
C THR A 368 3.72 1.60 6.94
N VAL A 369 4.88 2.22 6.84
CA VAL A 369 6.12 1.61 6.32
C VAL A 369 7.14 1.48 7.43
N ASN A 370 7.80 0.33 7.56
CA ASN A 370 8.90 0.12 8.51
C ASN A 370 10.25 0.15 7.77
N TRP A 371 11.31 0.61 8.43
CA TRP A 371 12.65 0.68 7.84
C TRP A 371 13.21 -0.69 7.48
N ASN A 372 12.84 -1.72 8.24
CA ASN A 372 13.17 -3.12 7.94
C ASN A 372 12.61 -3.58 6.57
N ASP A 373 11.40 -3.15 6.20
CA ASP A 373 10.73 -3.50 4.94
C ASP A 373 11.46 -2.90 3.72
N LEU A 374 12.22 -1.82 3.94
CA LEU A 374 13.04 -1.12 2.95
C LEU A 374 14.51 -1.58 2.96
N GLY A 375 14.86 -2.52 3.85
CA GLY A 375 16.25 -2.95 4.11
C GLY A 375 17.12 -1.91 4.83
N ILE A 376 16.53 -0.83 5.35
CA ILE A 376 17.20 0.28 6.01
C ILE A 376 17.51 -0.05 7.48
N SER A 377 18.58 0.54 8.01
CA SER A 377 18.94 0.47 9.43
C SER A 377 19.22 1.86 10.01
N GLY A 378 18.92 2.04 11.30
CA GLY A 378 18.99 3.35 11.97
C GLY A 378 17.83 4.28 11.56
N SER A 379 17.93 5.55 11.95
CA SER A 379 16.92 6.56 11.63
C SER A 379 17.00 7.03 10.18
N ALA A 380 15.85 7.31 9.57
CA ALA A 380 15.74 7.92 8.25
C ALA A 380 14.90 9.20 8.29
N SER A 381 15.26 10.15 7.43
CA SER A 381 14.52 11.39 7.17
C SER A 381 13.44 11.15 6.11
N VAL A 382 12.28 11.79 6.28
CA VAL A 382 11.09 11.61 5.43
C VAL A 382 10.63 12.94 4.87
N ARG A 383 10.41 12.98 3.55
CA ARG A 383 9.80 14.09 2.82
C ARG A 383 8.59 13.59 2.04
N ASP A 384 7.53 14.38 2.01
CA ASP A 384 6.29 14.12 1.26
C ASP A 384 6.30 14.92 -0.04
N LEU A 385 6.19 14.22 -1.17
CA LEU A 385 6.40 14.76 -2.51
C LEU A 385 5.13 15.39 -3.12
N TRP A 386 3.96 15.17 -2.50
CA TRP A 386 2.72 15.85 -2.86
C TRP A 386 2.46 17.07 -1.95
N ALA A 387 2.81 16.99 -0.66
CA ALA A 387 2.76 18.15 0.23
C ALA A 387 4.00 19.07 0.11
N HIS A 388 5.01 18.68 -0.67
CA HIS A 388 6.32 19.35 -0.79
C HIS A 388 7.00 19.64 0.57
N GLN A 389 6.78 18.75 1.55
CA GLN A 389 7.03 19.02 2.97
C GLN A 389 7.93 17.95 3.61
N ASP A 390 8.98 18.39 4.30
CA ASP A 390 9.79 17.53 5.16
C ASP A 390 9.01 17.21 6.46
N LYS A 391 8.85 15.92 6.77
CA LYS A 391 8.11 15.42 7.93
C LYS A 391 9.00 15.17 9.16
N GLY A 392 10.32 15.32 9.00
CA GLY A 392 11.33 15.07 10.04
C GLY A 392 12.04 13.72 9.90
N SER A 393 12.67 13.28 10.99
CA SER A 393 13.43 12.02 11.05
C SER A 393 12.79 11.04 12.02
N PHE A 394 12.65 9.78 11.60
CA PHE A 394 11.97 8.72 12.34
C PHE A 394 12.91 7.53 12.57
N SER A 395 12.79 6.88 13.72
CA SER A 395 13.73 5.86 14.20
C SER A 395 13.54 4.46 13.59
N SER A 396 12.31 4.08 13.23
CA SER A 396 11.99 2.71 12.79
C SER A 396 10.85 2.60 11.77
N LEU A 397 9.91 3.54 11.74
CA LEU A 397 8.73 3.51 10.86
C LEU A 397 8.17 4.91 10.59
N TYR A 398 7.31 5.00 9.59
CA TYR A 398 6.46 6.17 9.33
C TYR A 398 5.02 5.74 8.99
N THR A 399 4.03 6.43 9.56
CA THR A 399 2.60 6.16 9.37
C THR A 399 1.90 7.42 8.88
N ALA A 400 1.02 7.29 7.89
CA ALA A 400 0.15 8.38 7.46
C ALA A 400 -1.28 7.90 7.18
N ASN A 401 -2.24 8.82 7.26
CA ASN A 401 -3.62 8.57 6.84
C ASN A 401 -3.74 8.84 5.33
N VAL A 402 -4.07 7.81 4.56
CA VAL A 402 -4.17 7.84 3.10
C VAL A 402 -5.64 7.87 2.69
N PRO A 403 -6.10 8.79 1.82
CA PRO A 403 -7.48 8.85 1.34
C PRO A 403 -7.97 7.58 0.64
N ALA A 404 -9.28 7.44 0.47
CA ALA A 404 -9.87 6.37 -0.35
C ALA A 404 -9.37 6.44 -1.79
N HIS A 405 -8.96 5.30 -2.36
CA HIS A 405 -8.26 5.18 -3.66
C HIS A 405 -6.99 6.07 -3.79
N GLY A 406 -6.52 6.66 -2.69
CA GLY A 406 -5.47 7.68 -2.66
C GLY A 406 -4.07 7.13 -2.42
N ILE A 407 -3.10 8.03 -2.50
CA ILE A 407 -1.69 7.74 -2.31
C ILE A 407 -0.99 8.87 -1.55
N ILE A 408 0.02 8.51 -0.77
CA ILE A 408 1.07 9.43 -0.29
C ILE A 408 2.40 8.92 -0.82
N VAL A 409 3.13 9.78 -1.53
CA VAL A 409 4.47 9.47 -2.04
C VAL A 409 5.50 10.20 -1.19
N LEU A 410 6.43 9.43 -0.65
CA LEU A 410 7.50 9.89 0.22
C LEU A 410 8.84 9.72 -0.50
N LYS A 411 9.80 10.63 -0.27
CA LYS A 411 11.23 10.34 -0.41
C LYS A 411 11.81 10.15 0.98
N ILE A 412 12.52 9.04 1.14
CA ILE A 412 13.08 8.61 2.42
C ILE A 412 14.60 8.51 2.25
N LYS A 413 15.36 9.11 3.15
CA LYS A 413 16.83 9.17 3.08
C LYS A 413 17.47 8.76 4.41
N ALA A 414 18.39 7.81 4.34
CA ALA A 414 18.99 7.13 5.48
C ALA A 414 20.52 7.04 5.36
N ASN A 415 21.18 6.60 6.43
CA ASN A 415 22.64 6.40 6.46
C ASN A 415 23.08 4.99 6.03
N SER A 416 22.14 4.14 5.55
CA SER A 416 22.38 2.81 4.99
C SER A 416 21.68 2.68 3.63
N ALA A 417 22.11 1.69 2.82
CA ALA A 417 21.50 1.42 1.52
C ALA A 417 20.01 1.03 1.62
N PHE A 418 19.25 1.35 0.56
CA PHE A 418 17.95 0.72 0.29
C PHE A 418 18.15 -0.68 -0.31
N GLY A 419 17.82 -1.71 0.47
CA GLY A 419 18.06 -3.12 0.17
C GLY A 419 16.83 -3.83 -0.42
N MET A 420 16.22 -3.23 -1.45
CA MET A 420 14.89 -3.61 -1.97
C MET A 420 14.97 -4.31 -3.34
N ASP A 421 15.97 -5.17 -3.52
CA ASP A 421 16.15 -5.92 -4.76
C ASP A 421 15.51 -7.31 -4.62
N ASN A 422 14.28 -7.48 -5.10
CA ASN A 422 13.60 -8.78 -5.18
C ASN A 422 13.48 -9.21 -6.65
N PHE A 423 14.29 -10.18 -7.07
CA PHE A 423 14.23 -10.78 -8.41
C PHE A 423 13.59 -12.17 -8.37
N GLN A 424 13.18 -12.68 -9.53
CA GLN A 424 12.75 -14.08 -9.69
C GLN A 424 13.55 -14.74 -10.82
N PHE A 425 14.20 -15.85 -10.51
CA PHE A 425 15.00 -16.63 -11.45
C PHE A 425 14.37 -18.00 -11.69
N SER A 426 13.83 -18.24 -12.88
CA SER A 426 13.49 -19.59 -13.32
C SER A 426 14.74 -20.35 -13.74
N LYS A 427 14.85 -21.62 -13.32
CA LYS A 427 15.92 -22.53 -13.74
C LYS A 427 15.98 -22.76 -15.26
N ASN A 428 14.91 -22.47 -15.98
CA ASN A 428 14.85 -22.52 -17.44
C ASN A 428 15.44 -21.25 -18.11
N SER A 429 15.89 -20.24 -17.34
CA SER A 429 16.43 -18.98 -17.86
C SER A 429 17.75 -19.15 -18.65
N LYS A 430 17.87 -18.35 -19.72
CA LYS A 430 19.07 -18.23 -20.58
C LYS A 430 19.91 -16.98 -20.25
N GLN A 431 19.37 -16.04 -19.46
CA GLN A 431 20.01 -14.79 -19.04
C GLN A 431 20.54 -14.89 -17.60
N ASP A 432 21.63 -14.17 -17.33
CA ASP A 432 22.20 -13.96 -15.98
C ASP A 432 21.46 -12.80 -15.29
N ILE A 433 21.47 -12.72 -13.95
CA ILE A 433 20.81 -11.61 -13.23
C ILE A 433 21.82 -10.51 -12.92
N ALA A 434 21.61 -9.32 -13.51
CA ALA A 434 22.39 -8.12 -13.24
C ALA A 434 21.69 -7.23 -12.20
N VAL A 435 22.45 -6.73 -11.22
CA VAL A 435 21.94 -5.91 -10.11
C VAL A 435 22.78 -4.66 -9.93
N SER A 436 22.15 -3.49 -9.96
CA SER A 436 22.83 -2.20 -9.75
C SER A 436 23.37 -2.08 -8.33
N MET A 437 24.68 -1.82 -8.24
CA MET A 437 25.44 -1.71 -6.99
C MET A 437 25.34 -0.29 -6.38
N ALA A 438 25.67 -0.15 -5.10
CA ALA A 438 25.75 1.13 -4.41
C ALA A 438 27.14 1.76 -4.61
N THR A 439 27.43 2.25 -5.83
CA THR A 439 28.77 2.72 -6.25
C THR A 439 29.17 4.12 -5.78
N ASP A 440 28.28 4.84 -5.10
CA ASP A 440 28.46 6.22 -4.61
C ASP A 440 29.67 6.37 -3.66
N GLY A 441 30.87 6.51 -4.21
CA GLY A 441 32.15 6.56 -3.48
C GLY A 441 32.57 5.27 -2.77
N LYS A 442 31.71 4.24 -2.73
CA LYS A 442 31.86 3.04 -1.90
C LYS A 442 32.48 1.90 -2.69
N SER A 443 33.58 1.34 -2.17
CA SER A 443 34.25 0.19 -2.80
C SER A 443 33.55 -1.11 -2.41
N PHE A 444 33.16 -1.92 -3.39
CA PHE A 444 32.69 -3.29 -3.17
C PHE A 444 33.81 -4.17 -2.59
N ILE A 445 33.46 -5.01 -1.62
CA ILE A 445 34.39 -5.93 -0.93
C ILE A 445 34.09 -7.37 -1.34
N ASP A 446 32.86 -7.85 -1.11
CA ASP A 446 32.47 -9.23 -1.41
C ASP A 446 30.95 -9.41 -1.56
N LEU A 447 30.56 -10.58 -2.08
CA LEU A 447 29.19 -11.09 -2.09
C LEU A 447 29.12 -12.35 -1.22
N LYS A 448 28.08 -12.46 -0.38
CA LYS A 448 27.80 -13.65 0.43
C LYS A 448 26.39 -14.19 0.22
N LYS A 449 26.20 -15.51 0.33
CA LYS A 449 24.89 -16.18 0.50
C LYS A 449 24.79 -16.67 1.94
N GLY A 450 24.13 -15.91 2.80
CA GLY A 450 24.23 -16.10 4.26
C GLY A 450 25.67 -15.90 4.73
N SER A 451 26.29 -16.93 5.30
CA SER A 451 27.71 -16.94 5.71
C SER A 451 28.69 -17.43 4.62
N GLU A 452 28.19 -17.96 3.50
CA GLU A 452 29.00 -18.49 2.40
C GLU A 452 29.56 -17.35 1.55
N LEU A 453 30.87 -17.32 1.33
CA LEU A 453 31.55 -16.33 0.48
C LEU A 453 31.56 -16.81 -0.97
N LEU A 454 31.16 -15.95 -1.91
CA LEU A 454 31.02 -16.29 -3.33
C LEU A 454 32.23 -15.86 -4.17
N VAL A 455 32.49 -16.61 -5.24
CA VAL A 455 33.69 -16.52 -6.06
C VAL A 455 33.44 -15.68 -7.31
N ASN A 456 34.01 -14.48 -7.34
CA ASN A 456 34.05 -13.64 -8.54
C ASN A 456 34.76 -14.39 -9.70
N GLY A 457 34.17 -14.33 -10.90
CA GLY A 457 34.59 -15.10 -12.07
C GLY A 457 33.93 -16.47 -12.19
N GLN A 458 33.34 -17.02 -11.13
CA GLN A 458 32.58 -18.27 -11.15
C GLN A 458 31.10 -18.03 -10.90
N ASP A 459 30.72 -17.63 -9.69
CA ASP A 459 29.33 -17.51 -9.23
C ASP A 459 28.68 -16.20 -9.68
N TYR A 460 29.48 -15.13 -9.72
CA TYR A 460 29.13 -13.81 -10.23
C TYR A 460 30.32 -13.17 -10.96
N VAL A 461 30.08 -12.05 -11.64
CA VAL A 461 31.11 -11.10 -12.10
C VAL A 461 30.68 -9.67 -11.76
N ILE A 462 31.61 -8.72 -11.84
CA ILE A 462 31.31 -7.27 -11.77
C ILE A 462 31.43 -6.71 -13.19
N ASP A 463 30.41 -5.97 -13.63
CA ASP A 463 30.33 -5.31 -14.94
C ASP A 463 29.93 -3.85 -14.75
N GLY A 464 30.92 -2.95 -14.83
CA GLY A 464 30.73 -1.53 -14.50
C GLY A 464 30.20 -1.33 -13.08
N GLU A 465 29.00 -0.75 -12.98
CA GLU A 465 28.28 -0.51 -11.72
C GLU A 465 27.29 -1.62 -11.34
N ARG A 466 27.38 -2.80 -11.98
CA ARG A 466 26.46 -3.93 -11.80
C ARG A 466 27.20 -5.16 -11.31
N LEU A 467 26.58 -5.89 -10.39
CA LEU A 467 26.97 -7.25 -10.05
C LEU A 467 26.10 -8.22 -10.86
N VAL A 468 26.72 -9.14 -11.58
CA VAL A 468 26.03 -10.09 -12.46
C VAL A 468 26.15 -11.51 -11.88
N LEU A 469 25.08 -11.99 -11.26
CA LEU A 469 24.94 -13.36 -10.74
C LEU A 469 24.70 -14.32 -11.91
N LYS A 470 25.57 -15.31 -12.09
CA LYS A 470 25.50 -16.21 -13.24
C LYS A 470 24.36 -17.21 -13.12
N LYS A 471 23.61 -17.38 -14.20
CA LYS A 471 22.51 -18.33 -14.33
C LYS A 471 22.94 -19.78 -14.06
N GLU A 472 24.16 -20.18 -14.40
CA GLU A 472 24.63 -21.54 -14.14
C GLU A 472 24.90 -21.79 -12.65
N TYR A 473 25.23 -20.74 -11.87
CA TYR A 473 25.25 -20.79 -10.42
C TYR A 473 23.82 -20.79 -9.85
N LEU A 474 22.96 -19.86 -10.30
CA LEU A 474 21.57 -19.75 -9.83
C LEU A 474 20.74 -21.02 -10.11
N LYS A 475 20.95 -21.69 -11.24
CA LYS A 475 20.34 -22.99 -11.59
C LYS A 475 20.68 -24.11 -10.60
N ALA A 476 21.86 -24.07 -9.99
CA ALA A 476 22.32 -25.10 -9.06
C ALA A 476 21.75 -24.92 -7.64
N LEU A 477 21.10 -23.79 -7.34
CA LEU A 477 20.51 -23.52 -6.04
C LEU A 477 19.21 -24.31 -5.81
N THR A 478 18.87 -24.52 -4.54
CA THR A 478 17.52 -24.95 -4.12
C THR A 478 16.49 -23.87 -4.43
N ASN A 479 15.27 -24.28 -4.71
CA ASN A 479 14.16 -23.35 -4.97
C ASN A 479 13.75 -22.59 -3.69
N GLY A 480 13.09 -21.45 -3.87
CA GLY A 480 12.71 -20.52 -2.81
C GLY A 480 13.54 -19.24 -2.79
N ASN A 481 13.30 -18.37 -1.81
CA ASN A 481 13.95 -17.07 -1.71
C ASN A 481 15.37 -17.17 -1.13
N ILE A 482 16.37 -16.80 -1.93
CA ILE A 482 17.78 -16.77 -1.57
C ILE A 482 18.23 -15.32 -1.40
N THR A 483 18.57 -14.92 -0.17
CA THR A 483 19.13 -13.59 0.10
C THR A 483 20.66 -13.59 0.02
N PHE A 484 21.18 -12.83 -0.93
CA PHE A 484 22.58 -12.46 -1.05
C PHE A 484 22.84 -11.13 -0.33
N THR A 485 24.07 -10.94 0.17
CA THR A 485 24.52 -9.68 0.78
C THR A 485 25.80 -9.22 0.10
N MET A 486 25.75 -8.08 -0.59
CA MET A 486 26.92 -7.35 -1.06
C MET A 486 27.45 -6.47 0.07
N ASN A 487 28.73 -6.60 0.38
CA ASN A 487 29.41 -5.82 1.41
C ASN A 487 30.34 -4.78 0.75
N TYR A 488 30.39 -3.60 1.32
CA TYR A 488 31.15 -2.45 0.81
C TYR A 488 32.04 -1.84 1.91
N SER A 489 32.90 -0.91 1.51
CA SER A 489 33.68 -0.05 2.41
C SER A 489 32.80 0.65 3.46
N GLU A 490 33.42 1.05 4.57
CA GLU A 490 32.76 1.79 5.67
C GLU A 490 31.62 1.00 6.38
N GLY A 491 31.52 -0.31 6.14
CA GLY A 491 30.51 -1.18 6.77
C GLY A 491 29.15 -1.14 6.08
N TRP A 492 29.03 -0.49 4.91
CA TRP A 492 27.81 -0.53 4.11
C TRP A 492 27.55 -1.94 3.57
N SER A 493 26.27 -2.31 3.48
CA SER A 493 25.82 -3.53 2.82
C SER A 493 24.52 -3.30 2.07
N GLN A 494 24.31 -4.07 1.00
CA GLN A 494 23.09 -4.11 0.19
C GLN A 494 22.63 -5.57 0.13
N LYS A 495 21.35 -5.81 0.39
CA LYS A 495 20.74 -7.13 0.26
C LYS A 495 20.05 -7.27 -1.08
N ILE A 496 20.15 -8.46 -1.66
CA ILE A 496 19.43 -8.90 -2.85
C ILE A 496 18.70 -10.19 -2.47
N SER A 497 17.40 -10.27 -2.68
CA SER A 497 16.68 -11.54 -2.64
C SER A 497 16.38 -12.01 -4.06
N ILE A 498 16.59 -13.28 -4.34
CA ILE A 498 16.20 -13.92 -5.60
C ILE A 498 15.33 -15.11 -5.27
N GLU A 499 14.06 -15.07 -5.70
CA GLU A 499 13.19 -16.24 -5.70
C GLU A 499 13.67 -17.18 -6.81
N ILE A 500 14.40 -18.22 -6.43
CA ILE A 500 14.74 -19.31 -7.34
C ILE A 500 13.46 -20.12 -7.53
N VAL A 501 12.77 -19.94 -8.65
CA VAL A 501 11.62 -20.77 -9.02
C VAL A 501 12.07 -21.95 -9.86
N GLY A 502 11.28 -23.02 -9.80
CA GLY A 502 11.63 -24.32 -10.34
C GLY A 502 11.71 -24.40 -11.86
N GLN A 503 11.47 -25.60 -12.36
CA GLN A 503 11.18 -25.80 -13.78
C GLN A 503 9.74 -25.39 -14.14
N ASP A 504 9.26 -24.26 -13.60
CA ASP A 504 8.01 -23.64 -14.07
C ASP A 504 8.07 -23.44 -15.58
N GLY A 505 7.08 -24.02 -16.27
CA GLY A 505 7.06 -24.15 -17.73
C GLY A 505 6.63 -25.54 -18.19
N PHE A 506 6.84 -25.78 -19.47
CA PHE A 506 6.49 -27.01 -20.15
C PHE A 506 7.50 -27.29 -21.26
N GLU A 507 7.66 -28.57 -21.62
CA GLU A 507 8.38 -28.98 -22.83
C GLU A 507 7.38 -29.46 -23.87
N TYR A 508 7.49 -28.96 -25.10
CA TYR A 508 6.73 -29.51 -26.22
C TYR A 508 7.22 -30.92 -26.53
N LEU A 509 6.29 -31.82 -26.79
CA LEU A 509 6.58 -33.18 -27.24
C LEU A 509 7.33 -33.20 -28.59
N SER A 510 7.21 -32.13 -29.38
CA SER A 510 8.00 -31.94 -30.60
C SER A 510 9.44 -31.49 -30.35
N ASP A 511 9.78 -30.95 -29.18
CA ASP A 511 11.18 -30.70 -28.79
C ASP A 511 11.80 -31.93 -28.10
N LEU A 512 10.99 -32.69 -27.33
CA LEU A 512 11.43 -33.89 -26.61
C LEU A 512 11.83 -35.07 -27.52
N PRO A 513 12.78 -35.92 -27.11
CA PRO A 513 13.02 -37.23 -27.73
C PRO A 513 11.88 -38.20 -27.39
N TRP A 514 11.34 -38.88 -28.42
CA TRP A 514 10.45 -40.01 -28.25
C TRP A 514 11.25 -41.32 -28.15
N ASP A 515 10.72 -42.29 -27.40
CA ASP A 515 11.27 -43.65 -27.30
C ASP A 515 10.86 -44.52 -28.50
N LYS A 516 9.68 -44.20 -29.07
CA LYS A 516 9.14 -44.79 -30.29
C LYS A 516 8.23 -43.77 -30.97
N ALA A 517 8.24 -43.72 -32.30
CA ALA A 517 7.23 -43.04 -33.10
C ALA A 517 7.01 -43.82 -34.40
N VAL A 518 5.77 -44.24 -34.65
CA VAL A 518 5.35 -44.94 -35.88
C VAL A 518 4.01 -44.38 -36.37
N SER A 519 3.78 -44.40 -37.69
CA SER A 519 2.56 -43.95 -38.35
C SER A 519 2.06 -45.03 -39.32
N GLY A 520 0.75 -45.06 -39.61
CA GLY A 520 0.19 -45.98 -40.61
C GLY A 520 0.50 -45.59 -42.06
N TRP A 521 0.93 -44.35 -42.29
CA TRP A 521 1.39 -43.84 -43.59
C TRP A 521 2.35 -42.66 -43.41
N ASP A 522 3.43 -42.62 -44.19
CA ASP A 522 4.59 -41.71 -44.02
C ASP A 522 5.22 -41.82 -42.60
N VAL A 523 6.04 -40.84 -42.20
CA VAL A 523 6.68 -40.76 -40.88
C VAL A 523 6.00 -39.74 -39.98
N VAL A 524 6.12 -39.94 -38.66
CA VAL A 524 5.69 -38.95 -37.65
C VAL A 524 6.56 -37.69 -37.75
N ARG A 525 5.94 -36.50 -37.79
CA ARG A 525 6.62 -35.22 -38.04
C ARG A 525 6.41 -34.23 -36.90
N LYS A 526 7.44 -33.44 -36.62
CA LYS A 526 7.48 -32.42 -35.56
C LYS A 526 7.22 -31.04 -36.18
N ASP A 527 6.29 -30.30 -35.62
CA ASP A 527 5.94 -28.90 -35.94
C ASP A 527 5.54 -28.60 -37.41
N LYS A 528 5.45 -29.62 -38.27
CA LYS A 528 5.04 -29.53 -39.68
C LYS A 528 4.20 -30.73 -40.10
N GLY A 529 3.21 -30.47 -40.96
CA GLY A 529 2.26 -31.44 -41.49
C GLY A 529 2.71 -32.06 -42.82
N GLY A 530 2.51 -33.38 -42.93
CA GLY A 530 2.67 -34.16 -44.15
C GLY A 530 4.09 -34.25 -44.73
N PRO A 531 4.30 -35.11 -45.75
CA PRO A 531 5.52 -35.10 -46.55
C PRO A 531 5.73 -33.78 -47.31
N GLU A 532 4.68 -32.97 -47.47
CA GLU A 532 4.70 -31.67 -48.14
C GLU A 532 5.18 -30.52 -47.23
N GLY A 533 5.24 -30.70 -45.91
CA GLY A 533 5.91 -29.78 -44.98
C GLY A 533 5.17 -28.48 -44.65
N TYR A 534 3.83 -28.48 -44.65
CA TYR A 534 2.99 -27.31 -44.32
C TYR A 534 2.83 -27.11 -42.80
N ASP A 535 2.16 -26.04 -42.38
CA ASP A 535 1.93 -25.75 -40.96
C ASP A 535 0.84 -26.64 -40.34
N LEU A 536 1.01 -27.04 -39.07
CA LEU A 536 0.01 -27.83 -38.36
C LEU A 536 -1.28 -27.03 -38.21
N LYS A 537 -2.39 -27.55 -38.75
CA LYS A 537 -3.63 -26.79 -38.87
C LYS A 537 -4.86 -27.67 -38.57
N ILE A 538 -5.65 -27.26 -37.58
CA ILE A 538 -6.90 -27.93 -37.17
C ILE A 538 -8.01 -26.88 -37.08
N ASN A 539 -9.12 -27.11 -37.78
CA ASN A 539 -10.33 -26.28 -37.76
C ASN A 539 -10.06 -24.79 -37.98
N ASP A 540 -9.18 -24.53 -38.96
CA ASP A 540 -8.76 -23.21 -39.41
C ASP A 540 -7.91 -22.39 -38.41
N VAL A 541 -7.54 -23.01 -37.28
CA VAL A 541 -6.47 -22.59 -36.36
C VAL A 541 -5.15 -23.22 -36.80
N VAL A 542 -4.07 -22.44 -36.79
CA VAL A 542 -2.69 -22.91 -37.05
C VAL A 542 -1.97 -23.00 -35.70
N TYR A 543 -1.20 -24.07 -35.52
CA TYR A 543 -0.46 -24.35 -34.29
C TYR A 543 1.04 -24.40 -34.60
N PRO A 544 1.85 -23.45 -34.09
CA PRO A 544 3.29 -23.42 -34.35
C PRO A 544 4.07 -24.63 -33.81
N LYS A 545 3.48 -25.37 -32.85
CA LYS A 545 4.10 -26.51 -32.19
C LYS A 545 3.14 -27.70 -32.09
N GLY A 546 3.65 -28.91 -32.27
CA GLY A 546 2.90 -30.15 -32.16
C GLY A 546 3.47 -31.32 -32.97
N ILE A 547 2.70 -32.40 -33.08
CA ILE A 547 3.08 -33.60 -33.83
C ILE A 547 2.04 -33.91 -34.90
N TRP A 548 2.49 -34.16 -36.13
CA TRP A 548 1.68 -34.70 -37.22
C TRP A 548 1.89 -36.21 -37.39
N THR A 549 0.81 -36.93 -37.69
CA THR A 549 0.84 -38.35 -38.04
C THR A 549 -0.39 -38.73 -38.87
N ASN A 550 -0.31 -39.78 -39.69
CA ASN A 550 -1.50 -40.50 -40.16
C ASN A 550 -2.06 -41.43 -39.05
N SER A 551 -3.30 -41.94 -39.16
CA SER A 551 -3.84 -42.92 -38.20
C SER A 551 -3.13 -44.28 -38.27
N ASN A 552 -3.50 -45.18 -37.35
CA ASN A 552 -2.75 -46.39 -36.99
C ASN A 552 -1.32 -46.06 -36.51
N SER A 553 -1.19 -44.97 -35.76
CA SER A 553 0.07 -44.46 -35.20
C SER A 553 0.22 -44.72 -33.72
N GLU A 554 1.46 -44.90 -33.27
CA GLU A 554 1.84 -44.98 -31.86
C GLU A 554 3.11 -44.17 -31.60
N ILE A 555 3.06 -43.26 -30.63
CA ILE A 555 4.19 -42.44 -30.19
C ILE A 555 4.35 -42.62 -28.68
N ILE A 556 5.56 -42.93 -28.21
CA ILE A 556 5.88 -43.20 -26.80
C ILE A 556 6.95 -42.24 -26.30
N TYR A 557 6.73 -41.65 -25.13
CA TYR A 557 7.68 -40.83 -24.40
C TYR A 557 7.95 -41.44 -23.02
N LYS A 558 9.22 -41.37 -22.59
CA LYS A 558 9.56 -41.55 -21.17
C LYS A 558 9.30 -40.25 -20.42
N LEU A 559 8.63 -40.37 -19.28
CA LEU A 559 8.36 -39.25 -18.37
C LEU A 559 9.42 -39.11 -17.28
N ASP A 560 10.14 -40.20 -16.97
CA ASP A 560 11.15 -40.30 -15.89
C ASP A 560 10.69 -39.75 -14.52
N GLY A 561 9.39 -39.72 -14.28
CA GLY A 561 8.78 -39.08 -13.10
C GLY A 561 8.96 -37.56 -13.01
N LYS A 562 9.32 -36.86 -14.09
CA LYS A 562 9.63 -35.41 -14.15
C LYS A 562 8.41 -34.48 -14.26
N TYR A 563 7.30 -34.98 -14.79
CA TYR A 563 6.16 -34.16 -15.24
C TYR A 563 4.90 -34.47 -14.43
N HIS A 564 4.02 -33.48 -14.25
CA HIS A 564 2.74 -33.65 -13.53
C HIS A 564 1.51 -33.70 -14.45
N GLU A 565 1.54 -33.02 -15.60
CA GLU A 565 0.42 -32.95 -16.53
C GLU A 565 0.85 -32.98 -18.00
N PHE A 566 0.08 -33.69 -18.82
CA PHE A 566 0.15 -33.64 -20.28
C PHE A 566 -1.04 -32.83 -20.83
N LYS A 567 -0.78 -31.92 -21.76
CA LYS A 567 -1.81 -31.18 -22.51
C LYS A 567 -1.62 -31.28 -24.02
N ALA A 568 -2.72 -31.29 -24.77
CA ALA A 568 -2.73 -31.16 -26.23
C ALA A 568 -4.13 -30.76 -26.75
N PHE A 569 -4.19 -30.15 -27.94
CA PHE A 569 -5.39 -30.13 -28.78
C PHE A 569 -5.28 -31.23 -29.84
N VAL A 570 -6.39 -31.90 -30.14
CA VAL A 570 -6.46 -32.98 -31.13
C VAL A 570 -7.61 -32.80 -32.12
N GLY A 571 -7.40 -33.20 -33.37
CA GLY A 571 -8.37 -33.13 -34.45
C GLY A 571 -7.76 -33.43 -35.83
N ASN A 572 -8.61 -33.65 -36.83
CA ASN A 572 -8.16 -33.93 -38.19
C ASN A 572 -7.32 -32.78 -38.76
N ASP A 573 -6.30 -33.13 -39.53
CA ASP A 573 -5.50 -32.18 -40.32
C ASP A 573 -6.37 -31.52 -41.39
N ASP A 574 -6.36 -30.19 -41.39
CA ASP A 574 -7.13 -29.37 -42.32
C ASP A 574 -6.85 -29.65 -43.79
N PHE A 575 -5.66 -30.15 -44.14
CA PHE A 575 -5.26 -30.53 -45.49
C PHE A 575 -6.13 -31.66 -46.08
N GLN A 576 -6.66 -32.54 -45.23
CA GLN A 576 -7.36 -33.75 -45.66
C GLN A 576 -8.87 -33.73 -45.37
N ARG A 577 -9.39 -32.61 -44.87
CA ARG A 577 -10.84 -32.38 -44.71
C ARG A 577 -11.55 -32.33 -46.08
N PRO A 578 -12.83 -32.76 -46.15
CA PRO A 578 -13.68 -33.21 -45.05
C PRO A 578 -13.54 -34.71 -44.72
N ASN A 579 -12.57 -35.42 -45.31
CA ASN A 579 -12.63 -36.87 -45.47
C ASN A 579 -12.02 -37.71 -44.34
N GLY A 580 -11.18 -37.14 -43.47
CA GLY A 580 -10.51 -37.89 -42.40
C GLY A 580 -11.47 -38.35 -41.28
N SER A 581 -11.18 -39.49 -40.65
CA SER A 581 -12.07 -40.21 -39.75
C SER A 581 -11.24 -40.98 -38.70
N ILE A 582 -11.06 -40.41 -37.50
CA ILE A 582 -10.02 -40.86 -36.55
C ILE A 582 -10.49 -40.97 -35.11
N VAL A 583 -9.80 -41.81 -34.32
CA VAL A 583 -9.94 -41.91 -32.86
C VAL A 583 -8.59 -41.69 -32.18
N TYR A 584 -8.50 -40.67 -31.33
CA TYR A 584 -7.35 -40.42 -30.47
C TYR A 584 -7.46 -41.17 -29.15
N GLN A 585 -6.36 -41.75 -28.68
CA GLN A 585 -6.25 -42.30 -27.33
C GLN A 585 -4.94 -41.88 -26.67
N VAL A 586 -5.00 -41.63 -25.36
CA VAL A 586 -3.81 -41.43 -24.52
C VAL A 586 -3.76 -42.53 -23.46
N TRP A 587 -2.60 -43.15 -23.34
CA TRP A 587 -2.31 -44.20 -22.38
C TRP A 587 -1.11 -43.79 -21.51
N THR A 588 -1.09 -44.22 -20.26
CA THR A 588 0.04 -44.06 -19.33
C THR A 588 0.30 -45.37 -18.61
N ASP A 589 1.54 -45.85 -18.58
CA ASP A 589 1.93 -47.13 -17.98
C ASP A 589 0.99 -48.30 -18.33
N GLY A 590 0.60 -48.41 -19.60
CA GLY A 590 -0.33 -49.44 -20.08
C GLY A 590 -1.81 -49.26 -19.71
N THR A 591 -2.20 -48.17 -19.05
CA THR A 591 -3.61 -47.84 -18.72
C THR A 591 -4.14 -46.72 -19.62
N LYS A 592 -5.33 -46.90 -20.25
CA LYS A 592 -5.95 -45.83 -21.05
C LYS A 592 -6.48 -44.71 -20.15
N ARG A 593 -6.13 -43.47 -20.46
CA ARG A 593 -6.48 -42.24 -19.71
C ARG A 593 -7.43 -41.33 -20.47
N PHE A 594 -7.38 -41.35 -21.80
CA PHE A 594 -8.27 -40.59 -22.68
C PHE A 594 -8.63 -41.41 -23.92
N ASP A 595 -9.84 -41.16 -24.43
CA ASP A 595 -10.34 -41.65 -25.71
C ASP A 595 -11.24 -40.54 -26.29
N SER A 596 -11.01 -40.11 -27.53
CA SER A 596 -11.83 -39.06 -28.14
C SER A 596 -13.21 -39.55 -28.60
N GLY A 597 -13.41 -40.86 -28.74
CA GLY A 597 -14.39 -41.41 -29.68
C GLY A 597 -14.07 -41.01 -31.13
N LEU A 598 -14.98 -41.33 -32.06
CA LEU A 598 -14.84 -40.97 -33.47
C LEU A 598 -14.86 -39.45 -33.67
N MET A 599 -13.91 -38.94 -34.45
CA MET A 599 -13.81 -37.55 -34.90
C MET A 599 -13.70 -37.51 -36.42
N LYS A 600 -14.62 -36.79 -37.09
CA LYS A 600 -14.61 -36.65 -38.55
C LYS A 600 -14.20 -35.25 -38.98
N GLY A 601 -13.41 -35.16 -40.05
CA GLY A 601 -12.96 -33.90 -40.65
C GLY A 601 -14.10 -33.05 -41.24
N SER A 602 -15.27 -33.65 -41.49
CA SER A 602 -16.50 -32.99 -41.92
C SER A 602 -17.24 -32.29 -40.78
N GLU A 603 -17.07 -32.74 -39.54
CA GLU A 603 -17.76 -32.25 -38.34
C GLU A 603 -17.01 -31.07 -37.67
N LYS A 604 -15.80 -30.75 -38.14
CA LYS A 604 -14.90 -29.70 -37.63
C LYS A 604 -14.73 -29.70 -36.10
N VAL A 605 -14.51 -30.88 -35.52
CA VAL A 605 -14.31 -31.05 -34.07
C VAL A 605 -12.82 -30.92 -33.73
N THR A 606 -12.50 -30.07 -32.74
CA THR A 606 -11.24 -30.11 -31.98
C THR A 606 -11.58 -30.57 -30.56
N LYS A 607 -10.71 -31.35 -29.92
CA LYS A 607 -10.83 -31.67 -28.48
C LYS A 607 -9.56 -31.25 -27.75
N GLU A 608 -9.72 -30.72 -26.55
CA GLU A 608 -8.63 -30.49 -25.61
C GLU A 608 -8.41 -31.74 -24.75
N ILE A 609 -7.15 -32.00 -24.42
CA ILE A 609 -6.69 -33.04 -23.52
C ILE A 609 -5.92 -32.34 -22.40
N SER A 610 -6.27 -32.64 -21.15
CA SER A 610 -5.52 -32.26 -19.95
C SER A 610 -5.53 -33.46 -19.01
N LEU A 611 -4.36 -34.04 -18.73
CA LEU A 611 -4.23 -35.32 -18.02
C LEU A 611 -3.10 -35.28 -17.01
N ASN A 612 -3.40 -35.51 -15.72
CA ASN A 612 -2.37 -35.72 -14.71
C ASN A 612 -1.55 -37.00 -15.02
N VAL A 613 -0.23 -36.86 -15.09
CA VAL A 613 0.77 -37.91 -15.32
C VAL A 613 1.81 -37.99 -14.18
N ALA A 614 1.57 -37.33 -13.05
CA ALA A 614 2.53 -37.16 -11.95
C ALA A 614 3.09 -38.46 -11.35
N GLN A 615 2.31 -39.54 -11.42
CA GLN A 615 2.68 -40.86 -10.90
C GLN A 615 3.09 -41.83 -12.02
N ASN A 616 3.27 -41.35 -13.25
CA ASN A 616 3.49 -42.17 -14.44
C ASN A 616 4.92 -42.06 -15.01
N ASN A 617 5.34 -43.11 -15.71
CA ASN A 617 6.69 -43.22 -16.29
C ASN A 617 6.68 -43.30 -17.83
N GLU A 618 5.60 -43.79 -18.42
CA GLU A 618 5.33 -43.81 -19.86
C GLU A 618 4.14 -42.90 -20.20
N LEU A 619 4.28 -42.08 -21.24
CA LEU A 619 3.17 -41.47 -21.97
C LEU A 619 3.11 -42.05 -23.38
N LYS A 620 1.93 -42.53 -23.79
CA LYS A 620 1.71 -43.19 -25.08
C LYS A 620 0.52 -42.58 -25.79
N LEU A 621 0.79 -41.99 -26.96
CA LEU A 621 -0.17 -41.31 -27.83
C LEU A 621 -0.51 -42.23 -29.00
N ILE A 622 -1.80 -42.48 -29.23
CA ILE A 622 -2.29 -43.39 -30.28
C ILE A 622 -3.36 -42.68 -31.11
N VAL A 623 -3.32 -42.88 -32.43
CA VAL A 623 -4.40 -42.50 -33.34
C VAL A 623 -4.82 -43.73 -34.14
N LEU A 624 -6.11 -44.04 -34.15
CA LEU A 624 -6.71 -45.20 -34.83
C LEU A 624 -7.58 -44.74 -36.00
N ASP A 625 -7.71 -45.60 -37.00
CA ASP A 625 -8.71 -45.53 -38.08
C ASP A 625 -10.14 -45.51 -37.50
N GLY A 626 -10.99 -44.63 -38.00
CA GLY A 626 -12.39 -44.45 -37.59
C GLY A 626 -13.35 -45.53 -38.08
N GLY A 627 -12.91 -46.38 -39.01
CA GLY A 627 -13.66 -47.52 -39.57
C GLY A 627 -13.82 -47.50 -41.09
N ASP A 628 -13.21 -46.55 -41.78
CA ASP A 628 -13.32 -46.33 -43.23
C ASP A 628 -11.99 -46.24 -43.98
N ASN A 629 -10.88 -46.60 -43.30
CA ASN A 629 -9.49 -46.71 -43.79
C ASN A 629 -8.65 -45.42 -43.78
N ASN A 630 -7.35 -45.58 -43.54
CA ASN A 630 -6.44 -44.50 -43.19
C ASN A 630 -6.01 -43.55 -44.33
N TRP A 631 -6.48 -43.71 -45.57
CA TRP A 631 -6.04 -42.86 -46.70
C TRP A 631 -6.26 -41.35 -46.48
N TYR A 632 -7.26 -40.96 -45.68
CA TYR A 632 -7.56 -39.55 -45.39
C TYR A 632 -7.31 -39.13 -43.94
N ASP A 633 -6.72 -40.01 -43.14
CA ASP A 633 -6.58 -39.85 -41.69
C ASP A 633 -5.32 -39.08 -41.28
N ARG A 634 -5.05 -37.96 -41.95
CA ARG A 634 -4.03 -37.02 -41.47
C ARG A 634 -4.53 -36.40 -40.15
N SER A 635 -3.68 -36.45 -39.12
CA SER A 635 -4.05 -36.16 -37.73
C SER A 635 -2.95 -35.37 -37.02
N ILE A 636 -3.36 -34.52 -36.07
CA ILE A 636 -2.46 -33.57 -35.39
C ILE A 636 -2.66 -33.64 -33.87
N TRP A 637 -1.53 -33.71 -33.15
CA TRP A 637 -1.41 -33.44 -31.71
C TRP A 637 -0.84 -32.02 -31.55
N ALA A 638 -1.72 -31.03 -31.56
CA ALA A 638 -1.39 -29.61 -31.56
C ALA A 638 -1.11 -29.09 -30.14
N ASP A 639 -0.18 -28.14 -30.00
CA ASP A 639 0.25 -27.57 -28.70
C ASP A 639 0.64 -28.64 -27.66
N ALA A 640 1.05 -29.82 -28.14
CA ALA A 640 1.25 -31.01 -27.33
C ALA A 640 2.48 -30.86 -26.42
N LYS A 641 2.27 -30.81 -25.10
CA LYS A 641 3.29 -30.44 -24.12
C LYS A 641 3.13 -31.15 -22.77
N LEU A 642 4.25 -31.30 -22.07
CA LEU A 642 4.35 -31.85 -20.72
C LEU A 642 4.77 -30.74 -19.74
N LEU A 643 4.04 -30.58 -18.65
CA LEU A 643 4.32 -29.63 -17.57
C LEU A 643 5.17 -30.32 -16.51
N PHE A 644 6.30 -29.73 -16.12
CA PHE A 644 7.16 -30.26 -15.05
C PHE A 644 6.43 -30.35 -13.72
N LYS A 645 6.81 -31.30 -12.87
CA LYS A 645 6.35 -31.35 -11.47
C LYS A 645 6.72 -30.09 -10.73
N ASP A 646 5.79 -29.65 -9.88
CA ASP A 646 5.99 -28.47 -9.07
C ASP A 646 6.98 -28.74 -7.92
N ASP A 647 7.96 -27.87 -7.75
CA ASP A 647 8.94 -27.91 -6.66
C ASP A 647 8.66 -26.86 -5.55
N ASN A 648 7.52 -26.17 -5.65
CA ASN A 648 6.96 -25.28 -4.65
C ASN A 648 6.53 -26.02 -3.37
N ALA A 649 7.44 -26.05 -2.40
CA ALA A 649 7.19 -26.57 -1.06
C ALA A 649 6.51 -25.54 -0.12
N THR A 650 5.83 -24.50 -0.60
CA THR A 650 5.21 -23.50 0.28
C THR A 650 3.78 -23.86 0.71
N LEU A 651 3.33 -23.21 1.79
CA LEU A 651 1.94 -23.25 2.25
C LEU A 651 1.13 -22.10 1.63
N SER A 652 -0.16 -22.34 1.38
CA SER A 652 -1.17 -21.31 1.11
C SER A 652 -1.84 -20.82 2.39
N GLY A 653 -1.74 -21.56 3.50
CA GLY A 653 -2.20 -21.12 4.81
C GLY A 653 -1.78 -22.03 5.96
N ILE A 654 -1.79 -21.47 7.16
CA ILE A 654 -1.67 -22.17 8.45
C ILE A 654 -2.93 -21.84 9.25
N GLN A 655 -3.49 -22.82 9.94
CA GLN A 655 -4.62 -22.68 10.85
C GLN A 655 -4.22 -23.21 12.23
N ILE A 656 -4.64 -22.49 13.27
CA ILE A 656 -4.35 -22.77 14.68
C ILE A 656 -5.70 -22.90 15.41
N GLY A 657 -6.01 -24.10 15.88
CA GLY A 657 -7.34 -24.45 16.36
C GLY A 657 -8.40 -24.26 15.27
N SER A 658 -9.34 -23.35 15.49
CA SER A 658 -10.41 -22.98 14.54
C SER A 658 -10.09 -21.77 13.65
N THR A 659 -8.91 -21.17 13.78
CA THR A 659 -8.64 -19.81 13.29
C THR A 659 -7.45 -19.81 12.34
N MET A 660 -7.56 -19.12 11.20
CA MET A 660 -6.40 -18.90 10.31
C MET A 660 -5.33 -18.07 11.01
N LEU A 661 -4.07 -18.29 10.66
CA LEU A 661 -2.95 -17.51 11.20
C LEU A 661 -2.91 -16.11 10.57
N ASP A 662 -3.27 -15.10 11.35
CA ASP A 662 -3.20 -13.69 10.92
C ASP A 662 -1.78 -13.31 10.49
N GLY A 663 -1.68 -12.58 9.37
CA GLY A 663 -0.38 -12.19 8.80
C GLY A 663 0.47 -13.36 8.29
N PHE A 664 -0.16 -14.46 7.87
CA PHE A 664 0.53 -15.54 7.14
C PHE A 664 1.11 -15.04 5.80
N ASP A 665 2.38 -15.37 5.57
CA ASP A 665 3.12 -15.17 4.32
C ASP A 665 3.82 -16.48 3.95
N LYS A 666 3.70 -16.90 2.68
CA LYS A 666 4.34 -18.11 2.15
C LYS A 666 5.87 -18.14 2.38
N ASN A 667 6.51 -16.97 2.46
CA ASN A 667 7.95 -16.77 2.62
C ASN A 667 8.39 -16.63 4.08
N LYS A 668 7.46 -16.47 5.02
CA LYS A 668 7.78 -16.37 6.45
C LYS A 668 7.75 -17.77 7.07
N TYR A 669 8.92 -18.23 7.51
CA TYR A 669 9.12 -19.61 7.99
C TYR A 669 9.09 -19.76 9.52
N VAL A 670 9.02 -18.66 10.27
CA VAL A 670 8.90 -18.66 11.73
C VAL A 670 7.78 -17.72 12.16
N TYR A 671 6.91 -18.21 13.03
CA TYR A 671 5.79 -17.48 13.60
C TYR A 671 5.80 -17.62 15.12
N ASP A 672 5.87 -16.50 15.83
CA ASP A 672 5.65 -16.46 17.27
C ASP A 672 4.17 -16.16 17.52
N VAL A 673 3.52 -17.05 18.28
CA VAL A 673 2.07 -17.03 18.52
C VAL A 673 1.80 -16.95 20.01
N GLU A 674 1.27 -15.81 20.43
CA GLU A 674 0.89 -15.56 21.82
C GLU A 674 -0.50 -16.12 22.11
N LEU A 675 -0.59 -16.97 23.14
CA LEU A 675 -1.79 -17.67 23.58
C LEU A 675 -2.40 -16.99 24.82
N PRO A 676 -3.74 -17.01 24.98
CA PRO A 676 -4.41 -16.39 26.12
C PRO A 676 -3.88 -16.88 27.48
N PRO A 677 -3.84 -16.01 28.51
CA PRO A 677 -3.42 -16.40 29.85
C PRO A 677 -4.23 -17.58 30.38
N GLY A 678 -3.53 -18.57 30.96
CA GLY A 678 -4.14 -19.81 31.46
C GLY A 678 -4.36 -20.91 30.41
N THR A 679 -3.88 -20.75 29.16
CA THR A 679 -3.90 -21.84 28.17
C THR A 679 -2.98 -22.99 28.61
N MET A 680 -3.56 -24.16 28.93
CA MET A 680 -2.83 -25.34 29.42
C MET A 680 -2.54 -26.41 28.36
N THR A 681 -3.07 -26.26 27.14
CA THR A 681 -2.98 -27.25 26.05
C THR A 681 -2.44 -26.62 24.79
N VAL A 682 -1.49 -27.28 24.13
CA VAL A 682 -1.01 -26.88 22.79
C VAL A 682 -2.19 -26.86 21.81
N PRO A 683 -2.41 -25.74 21.08
CA PRO A 683 -3.45 -25.70 20.04
C PRO A 683 -3.06 -26.59 18.86
N THR A 684 -4.01 -27.35 18.33
CA THR A 684 -3.80 -28.14 17.10
C THR A 684 -3.50 -27.23 15.91
N VAL A 685 -2.50 -27.60 15.11
CA VAL A 685 -2.12 -26.88 13.89
C VAL A 685 -2.50 -27.70 12.65
N THR A 686 -3.15 -27.06 11.69
CA THR A 686 -3.34 -27.60 10.35
C THR A 686 -2.72 -26.69 9.30
N ALA A 687 -2.41 -27.27 8.15
CA ALA A 687 -1.65 -26.62 7.09
C ALA A 687 -2.33 -26.87 5.74
N THR A 688 -2.41 -25.84 4.89
CA THR A 688 -2.84 -25.97 3.50
C THR A 688 -1.64 -25.70 2.62
N THR A 689 -1.25 -26.66 1.78
CA THR A 689 -0.17 -26.49 0.82
C THR A 689 -0.56 -25.53 -0.30
N TYR A 690 0.42 -24.90 -0.95
CA TYR A 690 0.14 -24.06 -2.13
C TYR A 690 -0.28 -24.93 -3.32
N ASN A 691 0.45 -26.02 -3.57
CA ASN A 691 0.09 -27.05 -4.56
C ASN A 691 -0.62 -28.23 -3.86
N SER A 692 -1.70 -28.75 -4.46
CA SER A 692 -2.48 -29.88 -3.92
C SER A 692 -1.78 -31.25 -4.01
N TYR A 693 -0.69 -31.36 -4.76
CA TYR A 693 0.18 -32.54 -4.85
C TYR A 693 1.36 -32.50 -3.86
N ALA A 694 1.65 -31.34 -3.27
CA ALA A 694 2.62 -31.21 -2.19
C ALA A 694 2.10 -31.83 -0.88
N LYS A 695 3.02 -32.32 -0.05
CA LYS A 695 2.73 -33.10 1.17
C LYS A 695 3.18 -32.31 2.40
N ALA A 696 2.24 -31.89 3.25
CA ALA A 696 2.55 -31.28 4.55
C ALA A 696 2.49 -32.31 5.69
N VAL A 697 3.51 -32.30 6.55
CA VAL A 697 3.60 -33.14 7.76
C VAL A 697 3.76 -32.22 8.97
N VAL A 698 2.73 -32.18 9.82
CA VAL A 698 2.74 -31.42 11.08
C VAL A 698 3.35 -32.28 12.19
N THR A 699 4.27 -31.71 12.96
CA THR A 699 4.83 -32.29 14.19
C THR A 699 4.53 -31.33 15.34
N GLU A 700 3.55 -31.68 16.16
CA GLU A 700 3.02 -30.83 17.21
C GLU A 700 3.97 -30.66 18.41
N ALA A 701 3.94 -29.49 19.04
CA ALA A 701 4.55 -29.29 20.35
C ALA A 701 3.89 -30.20 21.42
N THR A 702 4.70 -30.67 22.37
CA THR A 702 4.24 -31.57 23.45
C THR A 702 3.90 -30.85 24.76
N ALA A 703 4.23 -29.55 24.87
CA ALA A 703 4.01 -28.70 26.04
C ALA A 703 3.98 -27.22 25.63
N LEU A 704 3.58 -26.35 26.57
CA LEU A 704 3.65 -24.89 26.44
C LEU A 704 4.63 -24.30 27.48
N PRO A 705 5.49 -23.33 27.11
CA PRO A 705 5.77 -22.89 25.74
C PRO A 705 6.46 -23.99 24.92
N GLY A 706 6.32 -23.95 23.59
CA GLY A 706 6.86 -24.98 22.70
C GLY A 706 6.59 -24.70 21.22
N THR A 707 7.31 -25.40 20.34
CA THR A 707 7.26 -25.15 18.89
C THR A 707 6.60 -26.32 18.14
N THR A 708 5.46 -26.07 17.48
CA THR A 708 4.97 -26.97 16.42
C THR A 708 5.74 -26.70 15.14
N THR A 709 6.05 -27.73 14.36
CA THR A 709 6.68 -27.59 13.04
C THR A 709 5.84 -28.20 11.93
N ILE A 710 5.92 -27.63 10.72
CA ILE A 710 5.27 -28.14 9.52
C ILE A 710 6.36 -28.35 8.47
N LYS A 711 6.69 -29.60 8.16
CA LYS A 711 7.55 -29.91 7.00
C LYS A 711 6.67 -30.10 5.78
N VAL A 712 6.88 -29.27 4.75
CA VAL A 712 6.28 -29.45 3.43
C VAL A 712 7.30 -30.10 2.51
N THR A 713 6.85 -31.01 1.66
CA THR A 713 7.61 -31.59 0.53
C THR A 713 6.82 -31.34 -0.74
N ALA A 714 7.46 -30.81 -1.78
CA ALA A 714 6.80 -30.52 -3.04
C ALA A 714 6.51 -31.79 -3.87
N GLU A 715 5.93 -31.62 -5.06
CA GLU A 715 5.60 -32.74 -5.95
C GLU A 715 6.86 -33.40 -6.57
N ASP A 716 7.94 -32.63 -6.72
CA ASP A 716 9.27 -33.11 -7.14
C ASP A 716 9.92 -34.15 -6.19
N GLU A 717 9.33 -34.33 -5.00
CA GLU A 717 9.77 -35.14 -3.85
C GLU A 717 11.18 -34.83 -3.29
N LYS A 718 11.80 -33.71 -3.71
CA LYS A 718 13.16 -33.29 -3.32
C LYS A 718 13.16 -31.96 -2.59
N SER A 719 12.36 -31.01 -3.06
CA SER A 719 12.25 -29.66 -2.51
C SER A 719 11.37 -29.69 -1.27
N THR A 720 11.90 -29.18 -0.15
CA THR A 720 11.21 -29.21 1.14
C THR A 720 11.38 -27.90 1.89
N GLN A 721 10.29 -27.38 2.46
CA GLN A 721 10.30 -26.24 3.36
C GLN A 721 9.95 -26.69 4.78
N LEU A 722 10.50 -26.00 5.77
CA LEU A 722 10.10 -26.13 7.17
C LEU A 722 9.48 -24.80 7.63
N TYR A 723 8.33 -24.88 8.30
CA TYR A 723 7.71 -23.77 9.03
C TYR A 723 7.72 -24.10 10.52
N SER A 724 7.95 -23.10 11.38
CA SER A 724 7.96 -23.22 12.84
C SER A 724 6.96 -22.26 13.47
N ILE A 725 6.14 -22.77 14.38
CA ILE A 725 5.11 -22.02 15.12
C ILE A 725 5.44 -22.12 16.60
N ASN A 726 6.01 -21.05 17.16
CA ASN A 726 6.44 -20.95 18.55
C ASN A 726 5.27 -20.47 19.42
N PHE A 727 4.72 -21.34 20.25
CA PHE A 727 3.66 -20.98 21.18
C PHE A 727 4.23 -20.44 22.50
N LYS A 728 3.79 -19.24 22.88
CA LYS A 728 4.05 -18.59 24.17
C LYS A 728 2.72 -18.32 24.86
N VAL A 729 2.59 -18.56 26.17
CA VAL A 729 1.41 -18.16 26.94
C VAL A 729 1.66 -16.77 27.52
N ASN A 730 0.70 -15.85 27.39
CA ASN A 730 0.82 -14.52 27.95
C ASN A 730 0.44 -14.44 29.43
N ASP A 731 1.03 -13.48 30.14
CA ASP A 731 0.71 -13.21 31.54
C ASP A 731 -0.70 -12.59 31.70
N PRO A 732 -1.44 -12.88 32.79
CA PRO A 732 -2.74 -12.27 33.04
C PRO A 732 -2.65 -10.76 33.22
N VAL A 733 -3.39 -10.00 32.41
CA VAL A 733 -3.55 -8.55 32.61
C VAL A 733 -4.47 -8.35 33.81
N THR A 734 -3.88 -7.88 34.91
CA THR A 734 -4.58 -7.64 36.17
C THR A 734 -5.56 -6.47 36.06
N VAL A 735 -6.61 -6.52 36.89
CA VAL A 735 -7.54 -5.40 37.05
C VAL A 735 -6.87 -4.30 37.88
N THR A 736 -7.04 -3.05 37.47
CA THR A 736 -6.52 -1.85 38.16
C THR A 736 -7.64 -0.87 38.58
N GLY A 737 -8.88 -1.11 38.17
CA GLY A 737 -10.02 -0.27 38.57
C GLY A 737 -11.34 -0.67 37.90
N VAL A 738 -12.41 0.04 38.26
CA VAL A 738 -13.70 0.00 37.57
C VAL A 738 -14.31 1.41 37.56
N GLN A 739 -15.05 1.74 36.51
CA GLN A 739 -15.76 3.02 36.34
C GLN A 739 -17.22 2.76 35.96
N ILE A 740 -18.11 3.74 36.18
CA ILE A 740 -19.51 3.72 35.74
C ILE A 740 -19.75 4.93 34.82
N ASP A 741 -20.54 4.75 33.75
CA ASP A 741 -20.87 5.80 32.77
C ASP A 741 -21.66 6.99 33.36
N LYS A 742 -22.53 6.71 34.34
CA LYS A 742 -23.35 7.69 35.05
C LYS A 742 -23.07 7.60 36.56
N PRO A 743 -22.30 8.53 37.16
CA PRO A 743 -22.04 8.57 38.60
C PRO A 743 -23.25 9.06 39.42
N ALA A 744 -24.28 9.58 38.77
CA ALA A 744 -25.58 9.85 39.38
C ALA A 744 -26.73 9.68 38.35
N VAL A 745 -27.92 9.32 38.85
CA VAL A 745 -29.16 9.17 38.07
C VAL A 745 -30.32 9.74 38.88
N THR A 746 -31.09 10.66 38.29
CA THR A 746 -32.38 11.11 38.87
C THR A 746 -33.54 10.44 38.16
N LEU A 747 -34.43 9.79 38.92
CA LEU A 747 -35.58 9.04 38.43
C LEU A 747 -36.88 9.54 39.08
N LYS A 748 -38.02 9.22 38.46
CA LYS A 748 -39.32 9.22 39.14
C LYS A 748 -39.62 7.80 39.62
N ALA A 749 -40.49 7.63 40.62
CA ALA A 749 -40.96 6.30 41.00
C ALA A 749 -41.60 5.59 39.80
N GLY A 750 -41.16 4.37 39.51
CA GLY A 750 -41.52 3.59 38.31
C GLY A 750 -40.66 3.83 37.07
N ALA A 751 -39.76 4.83 37.06
CA ALA A 751 -38.86 5.09 35.94
C ALA A 751 -37.56 4.29 36.02
N THR A 752 -36.88 4.11 34.88
CA THR A 752 -35.64 3.34 34.76
C THR A 752 -34.52 4.11 34.03
N SER A 753 -33.28 3.65 34.21
CA SER A 753 -32.12 4.03 33.39
C SER A 753 -31.21 2.82 33.21
N GLU A 754 -30.45 2.79 32.11
CA GLU A 754 -29.33 1.85 31.96
C GLU A 754 -28.06 2.41 32.61
N LEU A 755 -27.18 1.53 33.07
CA LEU A 755 -25.82 1.80 33.55
C LEU A 755 -24.81 0.88 32.85
N ILE A 756 -23.60 1.38 32.63
CA ILE A 756 -22.49 0.65 32.03
C ILE A 756 -21.30 0.71 33.00
N ALA A 757 -20.76 -0.44 33.37
CA ALA A 757 -19.51 -0.54 34.13
C ALA A 757 -18.35 -0.93 33.21
N THR A 758 -17.23 -0.24 33.33
CA THR A 758 -16.01 -0.46 32.56
C THR A 758 -14.88 -0.86 33.50
N VAL A 759 -14.39 -2.10 33.35
CA VAL A 759 -13.24 -2.61 34.12
C VAL A 759 -11.94 -2.17 33.44
N LEU A 760 -11.00 -1.66 34.23
CA LEU A 760 -9.73 -1.11 33.76
C LEU A 760 -8.55 -2.05 34.06
N PRO A 761 -7.51 -2.08 33.22
CA PRO A 761 -7.47 -1.52 31.86
C PRO A 761 -8.45 -2.25 30.92
N ASN A 762 -8.78 -1.65 29.77
CA ASN A 762 -9.76 -2.22 28.84
C ASN A 762 -9.37 -3.59 28.24
N ASN A 763 -8.15 -4.07 28.46
CA ASN A 763 -7.66 -5.42 28.12
C ASN A 763 -7.50 -6.36 29.33
N ALA A 764 -7.95 -5.99 30.53
CA ALA A 764 -7.90 -6.83 31.72
C ALA A 764 -8.54 -8.21 31.48
N THR A 765 -7.88 -9.27 31.97
CA THR A 765 -8.26 -10.66 31.69
C THR A 765 -9.56 -11.09 32.38
N ASN A 766 -9.92 -10.46 33.51
CA ASN A 766 -11.19 -10.68 34.20
C ASN A 766 -11.99 -9.38 34.26
N LYS A 767 -13.05 -9.29 33.45
CA LYS A 767 -13.93 -8.11 33.37
C LYS A 767 -15.26 -8.29 34.13
N ASN A 768 -15.41 -9.38 34.88
CA ASN A 768 -16.65 -9.65 35.59
C ASN A 768 -16.83 -8.66 36.75
N VAL A 769 -18.07 -8.23 36.96
CA VAL A 769 -18.46 -7.31 38.04
C VAL A 769 -19.74 -7.81 38.73
N THR A 770 -19.93 -7.42 39.98
CA THR A 770 -21.19 -7.57 40.72
C THR A 770 -21.76 -6.20 41.07
N TRP A 771 -23.09 -6.10 41.21
CA TRP A 771 -23.80 -4.86 41.55
C TRP A 771 -24.61 -5.04 42.83
N SER A 772 -24.73 -3.97 43.62
CA SER A 772 -25.59 -3.89 44.80
C SER A 772 -26.26 -2.51 44.91
N SER A 773 -27.25 -2.40 45.79
CA SER A 773 -27.94 -1.15 46.16
C SER A 773 -27.94 -0.99 47.68
N SER A 774 -27.70 0.22 48.18
CA SER A 774 -27.79 0.54 49.61
C SER A 774 -29.22 0.46 50.16
N ASP A 775 -30.22 0.72 49.32
CA ASP A 775 -31.65 0.55 49.65
C ASP A 775 -32.45 0.15 48.41
N VAL A 776 -32.73 -1.15 48.29
CA VAL A 776 -33.55 -1.75 47.23
C VAL A 776 -35.03 -1.31 47.25
N THR A 777 -35.49 -0.68 48.32
CA THR A 777 -36.85 -0.11 48.42
C THR A 777 -36.95 1.30 47.83
N ILE A 778 -35.80 1.96 47.63
CA ILE A 778 -35.67 3.26 46.95
C ILE A 778 -35.22 3.04 45.50
N ALA A 779 -34.14 2.31 45.27
CA ALA A 779 -33.64 2.00 43.93
C ALA A 779 -33.18 0.54 43.80
N LYS A 780 -33.75 -0.17 42.83
CA LYS A 780 -33.37 -1.55 42.50
C LYS A 780 -32.42 -1.57 41.31
N VAL A 781 -31.40 -2.43 41.34
CA VAL A 781 -30.51 -2.71 40.21
C VAL A 781 -30.67 -4.16 39.76
N GLU A 782 -30.73 -4.39 38.46
CA GLU A 782 -30.83 -5.71 37.83
C GLU A 782 -29.88 -5.81 36.63
N VAL A 783 -29.33 -7.00 36.37
CA VAL A 783 -28.50 -7.28 35.20
C VAL A 783 -29.23 -8.29 34.33
N ALA A 784 -29.59 -7.90 33.10
CA ALA A 784 -30.34 -8.72 32.16
C ALA A 784 -29.79 -8.52 30.73
N ASN A 785 -29.64 -9.63 29.99
CA ASN A 785 -29.15 -9.63 28.60
C ASN A 785 -27.85 -8.81 28.37
N GLY A 786 -26.93 -8.81 29.35
CA GLY A 786 -25.67 -8.06 29.30
C GLY A 786 -25.79 -6.56 29.61
N LYS A 787 -26.98 -6.04 29.92
CA LYS A 787 -27.21 -4.66 30.35
C LYS A 787 -27.45 -4.58 31.86
N THR A 788 -27.00 -3.51 32.50
CA THR A 788 -27.40 -3.16 33.87
C THR A 788 -28.51 -2.12 33.81
N VAL A 789 -29.62 -2.36 34.52
CA VAL A 789 -30.77 -1.45 34.61
C VAL A 789 -31.01 -1.08 36.06
N VAL A 790 -31.17 0.22 36.32
CA VAL A 790 -31.67 0.77 37.58
C VAL A 790 -33.13 1.16 37.45
N THR A 791 -33.94 0.85 38.46
CA THR A 791 -35.35 1.20 38.58
C THR A 791 -35.59 2.00 39.86
N GLY A 792 -36.17 3.18 39.75
CA GLY A 792 -36.61 3.99 40.89
C GLY A 792 -37.92 3.42 41.45
N VAL A 793 -37.95 3.08 42.73
CA VAL A 793 -39.06 2.37 43.38
C VAL A 793 -39.90 3.32 44.25
N LYS A 794 -39.25 4.13 45.08
CA LYS A 794 -39.89 5.06 46.03
C LYS A 794 -39.03 6.31 46.18
N ALA A 795 -39.65 7.46 46.39
CA ALA A 795 -38.94 8.72 46.62
C ALA A 795 -37.93 8.62 47.80
N GLY A 796 -36.72 9.11 47.57
CA GLY A 796 -35.56 8.95 48.46
C GLY A 796 -34.24 8.89 47.68
N ASN A 797 -33.12 8.67 48.39
CA ASN A 797 -31.79 8.49 47.80
C ASN A 797 -31.23 7.10 48.13
N ALA A 798 -30.59 6.45 47.15
CA ALA A 798 -29.86 5.20 47.34
C ALA A 798 -28.58 5.16 46.50
N THR A 799 -27.52 4.56 47.02
CA THR A 799 -26.26 4.36 46.31
C THR A 799 -26.24 2.98 45.66
N LEU A 800 -26.00 2.91 44.36
CA LEU A 800 -25.61 1.67 43.69
C LEU A 800 -24.09 1.53 43.70
N THR A 801 -23.59 0.33 43.97
CA THR A 801 -22.16 0.02 43.94
C THR A 801 -21.91 -1.08 42.93
N VAL A 802 -20.92 -0.88 42.06
CA VAL A 802 -20.32 -1.95 41.25
C VAL A 802 -19.00 -2.38 41.89
N THR A 803 -18.70 -3.67 41.89
CA THR A 803 -17.50 -4.27 42.47
C THR A 803 -16.86 -5.23 41.46
N THR A 804 -15.54 -5.20 41.30
CA THR A 804 -14.81 -6.16 40.45
C THR A 804 -14.87 -7.57 41.01
N ALA A 805 -14.80 -8.59 40.15
CA ALA A 805 -14.93 -9.99 40.58
C ALA A 805 -13.78 -10.51 41.46
N ASP A 806 -12.67 -9.77 41.59
CA ASP A 806 -11.62 -10.04 42.58
C ASP A 806 -11.85 -9.31 43.93
N GLY A 807 -12.93 -8.52 44.03
CA GLY A 807 -13.35 -7.80 45.23
C GLY A 807 -12.57 -6.52 45.54
N LYS A 808 -11.58 -6.14 44.74
CA LYS A 808 -10.61 -5.09 45.10
C LYS A 808 -11.00 -3.67 44.72
N PHE A 809 -11.77 -3.49 43.65
CA PHE A 809 -12.11 -2.18 43.12
C PHE A 809 -13.61 -1.99 43.05
N THR A 810 -14.07 -0.79 43.39
CA THR A 810 -15.48 -0.41 43.35
C THR A 810 -15.66 0.94 42.67
N ALA A 811 -16.86 1.16 42.15
CA ALA A 811 -17.35 2.47 41.75
C ALA A 811 -18.83 2.60 42.15
N VAL A 812 -19.34 3.83 42.27
CA VAL A 812 -20.69 4.11 42.76
C VAL A 812 -21.49 5.01 41.83
N SER A 813 -22.80 4.80 41.82
CA SER A 813 -23.79 5.66 41.16
C SER A 813 -24.86 6.07 42.18
N GLN A 814 -25.02 7.38 42.42
CA GLN A 814 -26.07 7.88 43.31
C GLN A 814 -27.42 7.96 42.60
N VAL A 815 -28.46 7.37 43.18
CA VAL A 815 -29.81 7.33 42.60
C VAL A 815 -30.76 8.14 43.47
N THR A 816 -31.21 9.27 42.93
CA THR A 816 -32.24 10.12 43.54
C THR A 816 -33.58 9.82 42.89
N VAL A 817 -34.56 9.40 43.68
CA VAL A 817 -35.93 9.20 43.21
C VAL A 817 -36.78 10.37 43.70
N GLY A 818 -37.31 11.15 42.77
CA GLY A 818 -38.19 12.28 43.07
C GLY A 818 -39.61 11.84 43.48
N SER A 819 -40.19 12.55 44.43
CA SER A 819 -41.64 12.54 44.68
C SER A 819 -42.38 13.32 43.58
N ASN A 820 -43.69 13.10 43.47
CA ASN A 820 -44.54 14.03 42.73
C ASN A 820 -44.51 15.41 43.42
N THR A 821 -44.56 16.49 42.64
CA THR A 821 -44.30 17.87 43.07
C THR A 821 -45.37 18.46 44.00
N PRO A 822 -44.98 19.23 45.03
CA PRO A 822 -45.88 20.13 45.75
C PRO A 822 -46.26 21.36 44.91
N GLU A 823 -47.41 21.97 45.22
CA GLU A 823 -47.76 23.34 44.79
C GLU A 823 -47.25 24.33 45.85
N GLY A 824 -46.26 25.14 45.52
CA GLY A 824 -45.76 26.21 46.40
C GLY A 824 -44.31 26.63 46.13
N PRO A 825 -43.83 27.70 46.79
CA PRO A 825 -42.45 28.19 46.70
C PRO A 825 -41.41 27.12 47.09
N ILE A 826 -40.24 27.16 46.45
CA ILE A 826 -39.13 26.22 46.67
C ILE A 826 -37.78 26.93 46.64
N ALA A 827 -36.90 26.65 47.60
CA ALA A 827 -35.50 27.06 47.53
C ALA A 827 -34.73 26.17 46.55
N THR A 828 -33.96 26.75 45.64
CA THR A 828 -33.29 26.04 44.54
C THR A 828 -31.77 26.17 44.65
N LEU A 829 -31.04 25.07 44.41
CA LEU A 829 -29.58 25.06 44.25
C LEU A 829 -29.23 24.67 42.82
N SER A 830 -28.22 25.31 42.25
CA SER A 830 -27.71 25.02 40.91
C SER A 830 -26.20 25.26 40.81
N GLY A 831 -25.50 24.44 40.04
CA GLY A 831 -24.05 24.44 39.87
C GLY A 831 -23.61 23.23 39.06
N ASP A 832 -22.31 23.11 38.73
CA ASP A 832 -21.80 21.96 37.99
C ASP A 832 -21.91 20.67 38.82
N ASN A 833 -22.26 19.54 38.18
CA ASN A 833 -22.44 18.26 38.87
C ASN A 833 -21.11 17.63 39.38
N SER A 834 -19.96 18.22 39.02
CA SER A 834 -18.64 17.75 39.45
C SER A 834 -17.63 18.87 39.58
N VAL A 835 -16.61 18.65 40.43
CA VAL A 835 -15.44 19.53 40.58
C VAL A 835 -14.20 18.68 40.86
N ARG A 836 -13.02 19.11 40.44
CA ARG A 836 -11.76 18.45 40.82
C ARG A 836 -11.40 18.75 42.28
N ALA A 837 -10.76 17.82 42.96
CA ALA A 837 -10.24 17.99 44.31
C ALA A 837 -9.30 19.22 44.41
N GLY A 838 -9.43 20.02 45.47
CA GLY A 838 -8.62 21.22 45.74
C GLY A 838 -9.09 22.53 45.08
N GLN A 839 -10.03 22.48 44.14
CA GLN A 839 -10.52 23.63 43.36
C GLN A 839 -11.63 24.41 44.06
N LEU A 840 -11.89 25.64 43.60
CA LEU A 840 -13.10 26.39 43.96
C LEU A 840 -14.32 25.87 43.19
N TYR A 841 -15.50 26.02 43.79
CA TYR A 841 -16.76 25.53 43.28
C TYR A 841 -17.87 26.55 43.59
N SER A 842 -18.62 26.98 42.58
CA SER A 842 -19.71 27.95 42.74
C SER A 842 -21.07 27.25 42.71
N VAL A 843 -21.95 27.63 43.64
CA VAL A 843 -23.35 27.20 43.71
C VAL A 843 -24.25 28.41 43.80
N VAL A 844 -25.20 28.53 42.89
CA VAL A 844 -26.22 29.57 42.91
C VAL A 844 -27.45 29.09 43.69
N LEU A 845 -27.81 29.86 44.71
CA LEU A 845 -29.02 29.69 45.53
C LEU A 845 -30.09 30.67 45.06
N GLY A 846 -31.30 30.16 44.83
CA GLY A 846 -32.47 30.93 44.43
C GLY A 846 -33.76 30.50 45.12
N LEU A 847 -34.85 31.15 44.72
CA LEU A 847 -36.22 30.70 44.96
C LEU A 847 -36.89 30.38 43.61
N GLY A 848 -37.84 29.46 43.62
CA GLY A 848 -38.72 29.15 42.49
C GLY A 848 -40.18 29.01 42.93
N ASN A 849 -41.11 29.05 41.98
CA ASN A 849 -42.56 29.03 42.20
C ASN A 849 -43.07 30.14 43.15
N VAL A 850 -42.38 31.28 43.25
CA VAL A 850 -42.79 32.40 44.11
C VAL A 850 -43.90 33.19 43.43
N ILE A 851 -45.08 33.28 44.05
CA ILE A 851 -46.26 33.96 43.46
C ILE A 851 -46.44 35.38 44.06
N ASP A 852 -46.30 35.50 45.38
CA ASP A 852 -46.39 36.76 46.12
C ASP A 852 -45.00 37.32 46.43
N ASN A 853 -44.89 38.64 46.63
CA ASN A 853 -43.60 39.30 46.82
C ASN A 853 -42.97 38.93 48.17
N VAL A 854 -41.86 38.19 48.13
CA VAL A 854 -40.98 37.93 49.28
C VAL A 854 -40.02 39.11 49.48
N TYR A 855 -39.83 39.53 50.73
CA TYR A 855 -38.95 40.64 51.10
C TYR A 855 -37.85 40.30 52.10
N ALA A 856 -37.94 39.16 52.77
CA ALA A 856 -36.89 38.65 53.65
C ALA A 856 -36.89 37.12 53.71
N GLU A 857 -35.70 36.54 53.86
CA GLU A 857 -35.48 35.10 53.84
C GLU A 857 -34.50 34.68 54.95
N ASP A 858 -34.81 33.58 55.64
CA ASP A 858 -33.94 32.91 56.60
C ASP A 858 -33.69 31.47 56.13
N ILE A 859 -32.52 31.25 55.54
CA ILE A 859 -32.18 30.02 54.84
C ILE A 859 -31.03 29.31 55.55
N SER A 860 -31.27 28.10 56.01
CA SER A 860 -30.27 27.22 56.61
C SER A 860 -29.84 26.13 55.63
N LEU A 861 -28.54 25.99 55.41
CA LEU A 861 -27.92 24.96 54.56
C LEU A 861 -27.00 24.05 55.37
N ASN A 862 -27.07 22.75 55.09
CA ASN A 862 -26.03 21.79 55.45
C ASN A 862 -25.17 21.50 54.21
N TYR A 863 -23.87 21.33 54.38
CA TYR A 863 -22.96 20.84 53.34
C TYR A 863 -22.00 19.78 53.90
N ASP A 864 -21.53 18.85 53.07
CA ASP A 864 -20.60 17.82 53.52
C ASP A 864 -19.19 18.42 53.78
N SER A 865 -18.91 18.66 55.06
CA SER A 865 -17.64 19.22 55.53
C SER A 865 -16.46 18.24 55.47
N ASN A 866 -16.66 16.98 55.09
CA ASN A 866 -15.56 16.04 54.83
C ASN A 866 -14.90 16.32 53.48
N VAL A 867 -15.66 16.81 52.50
CA VAL A 867 -15.21 17.00 51.11
C VAL A 867 -15.30 18.44 50.61
N PHE A 868 -16.04 19.31 51.30
CA PHE A 868 -16.10 20.76 51.02
C PHE A 868 -15.67 21.62 52.22
N GLU A 869 -15.23 22.82 51.90
CA GLU A 869 -15.04 23.96 52.80
C GLU A 869 -15.83 25.15 52.23
N PHE A 870 -16.58 25.87 53.07
CA PHE A 870 -17.32 27.06 52.63
C PHE A 870 -16.39 28.28 52.66
N VAL A 871 -16.38 29.07 51.59
CA VAL A 871 -15.44 30.18 51.38
C VAL A 871 -16.15 31.53 51.52
N SER A 872 -17.26 31.73 50.81
CA SER A 872 -18.00 33.00 50.83
C SER A 872 -19.43 32.83 50.32
N ALA A 873 -20.29 33.79 50.65
CA ALA A 873 -21.58 34.01 50.02
C ALA A 873 -21.71 35.49 49.64
N GLN A 874 -22.32 35.78 48.49
CA GLN A 874 -22.59 37.13 48.03
C GLN A 874 -23.94 37.21 47.31
N SER A 875 -24.60 38.38 47.33
CA SER A 875 -25.80 38.57 46.51
C SER A 875 -25.43 38.87 45.06
N ILE A 876 -26.12 38.21 44.15
CA ILE A 876 -26.00 38.41 42.70
C ILE A 876 -27.24 39.09 42.09
N LYS A 877 -28.34 39.21 42.84
CA LYS A 877 -29.53 39.98 42.43
C LYS A 877 -29.45 41.42 42.93
N SER A 878 -29.50 42.36 41.99
CA SER A 878 -29.72 43.78 42.31
C SER A 878 -31.02 43.96 43.11
N GLY A 879 -30.98 44.87 44.09
CA GLY A 879 -32.07 45.09 45.03
C GLY A 879 -32.17 44.08 46.18
N VAL A 880 -31.45 42.95 46.14
CA VAL A 880 -31.41 41.96 47.23
C VAL A 880 -30.10 42.07 47.99
N SER A 881 -30.14 41.85 49.31
CA SER A 881 -28.99 42.00 50.20
C SER A 881 -28.85 40.80 51.12
N LEU A 882 -27.66 40.21 51.12
CA LEU A 882 -27.23 39.25 52.14
C LEU A 882 -26.84 40.03 53.41
N ILE A 883 -27.67 39.93 54.45
CA ILE A 883 -27.58 40.71 55.68
C ILE A 883 -26.65 40.05 56.71
N GLU A 884 -26.77 38.74 56.91
CA GLU A 884 -25.88 37.93 57.76
C GLU A 884 -25.53 36.61 57.06
N THR A 885 -24.28 36.19 57.15
CA THR A 885 -23.84 34.82 56.86
C THR A 885 -23.23 34.24 58.13
N LYS A 886 -23.84 33.20 58.68
CA LYS A 886 -23.47 32.60 59.96
C LYS A 886 -23.11 31.13 59.78
N GLN A 887 -21.81 30.83 59.78
CA GLN A 887 -21.31 29.46 59.80
C GLN A 887 -21.36 28.94 61.25
N ALA A 888 -22.44 28.26 61.62
CA ALA A 888 -22.66 27.80 63.00
C ALA A 888 -21.76 26.62 63.42
N ALA A 889 -21.31 25.84 62.43
CA ALA A 889 -20.36 24.74 62.56
C ALA A 889 -19.79 24.40 61.17
N PRO A 890 -18.67 23.66 61.06
CA PRO A 890 -18.25 23.08 59.79
C PRO A 890 -19.38 22.24 59.18
N GLY A 891 -19.76 22.55 57.94
CA GLY A 891 -20.88 21.89 57.26
C GLY A 891 -22.26 22.51 57.53
N LYS A 892 -22.35 23.66 58.22
CA LYS A 892 -23.62 24.35 58.51
C LYS A 892 -23.54 25.86 58.31
N ILE A 893 -24.43 26.39 57.50
CA ILE A 893 -24.53 27.82 57.14
C ILE A 893 -25.97 28.27 57.42
N ARG A 894 -26.16 29.47 57.97
CA ARG A 894 -27.43 30.20 57.97
C ARG A 894 -27.23 31.55 57.28
N LEU A 895 -28.15 31.91 56.39
CA LEU A 895 -28.13 33.11 55.57
C LEU A 895 -29.39 33.91 55.87
N ILE A 896 -29.22 35.18 56.26
CA ILE A 896 -30.32 36.13 56.39
C ILE A 896 -30.27 37.06 55.18
N VAL A 897 -31.34 37.13 54.41
CA VAL A 897 -31.44 37.91 53.17
C VAL A 897 -32.63 38.85 53.27
N ALA A 898 -32.55 40.01 52.60
CA ALA A 898 -33.64 40.98 52.52
C ALA A 898 -33.61 41.82 51.24
N SER A 899 -34.78 42.22 50.76
CA SER A 899 -34.97 43.11 49.61
C SER A 899 -34.96 44.59 50.02
N GLN A 900 -34.27 45.43 49.25
CA GLN A 900 -34.04 46.86 49.52
C GLN A 900 -35.26 47.75 49.16
N GLY A 901 -36.43 47.42 49.71
CA GLY A 901 -37.65 48.21 49.58
C GLY A 901 -38.68 47.64 48.60
N ALA A 902 -39.81 48.34 48.50
CA ALA A 902 -41.07 47.85 47.93
C ALA A 902 -41.08 47.57 46.40
N SER A 903 -39.99 47.88 45.68
CA SER A 903 -39.81 47.54 44.27
C SER A 903 -38.97 46.27 44.04
N GLU A 904 -38.21 45.83 45.06
CA GLU A 904 -37.15 44.83 44.87
C GLU A 904 -37.54 43.40 45.26
N GLY A 905 -38.78 43.23 45.74
CA GLY A 905 -39.35 41.98 46.21
C GLY A 905 -39.25 40.85 45.18
N ILE A 906 -39.12 39.63 45.68
CA ILE A 906 -38.83 38.44 44.88
C ILE A 906 -40.14 37.77 44.47
N VAL A 907 -40.32 37.56 43.16
CA VAL A 907 -41.47 36.90 42.52
C VAL A 907 -40.96 36.11 41.31
N GLY A 908 -41.54 34.93 41.06
CA GLY A 908 -41.14 34.01 40.00
C GLY A 908 -39.97 33.10 40.39
N ASP A 909 -39.23 32.64 39.37
CA ASP A 909 -38.01 31.86 39.54
C ASP A 909 -36.80 32.81 39.50
N VAL A 910 -36.10 32.96 40.63
CA VAL A 910 -35.11 34.02 40.85
C VAL A 910 -33.87 33.47 41.54
N GLN A 911 -32.72 33.61 40.87
CA GLN A 911 -31.41 33.40 41.47
C GLN A 911 -31.04 34.61 42.36
N MET A 912 -30.58 34.38 43.58
CA MET A 912 -30.44 35.42 44.61
C MET A 912 -28.99 35.60 45.08
N LEU A 913 -28.34 34.48 45.42
CA LEU A 913 -27.00 34.45 46.00
C LEU A 913 -26.08 33.50 45.23
N GLU A 914 -24.81 33.86 45.15
CA GLU A 914 -23.72 32.94 44.83
C GLU A 914 -23.05 32.47 46.13
N LEU A 915 -22.83 31.17 46.25
CA LEU A 915 -22.16 30.50 47.36
C LEU A 915 -20.88 29.84 46.84
N ILE A 916 -19.72 30.30 47.27
CA ILE A 916 -18.42 29.72 46.91
C ILE A 916 -18.01 28.71 47.97
N PHE A 917 -17.70 27.50 47.49
CA PHE A 917 -17.07 26.43 48.24
C PHE A 917 -15.68 26.15 47.67
N LYS A 918 -14.87 25.41 48.42
CA LYS A 918 -13.64 24.79 47.97
C LYS A 918 -13.75 23.29 48.18
N SER A 919 -13.45 22.49 47.16
CA SER A 919 -13.32 21.04 47.33
C SER A 919 -12.02 20.72 48.06
N LYS A 920 -12.05 19.70 48.92
CA LYS A 920 -10.86 19.22 49.63
C LYS A 920 -10.02 18.32 48.74
N ASN A 921 -8.75 18.17 49.07
CA ASN A 921 -7.86 17.21 48.41
C ASN A 921 -8.27 15.79 48.82
N LEU A 922 -8.51 14.91 47.85
CA LEU A 922 -8.96 13.53 48.07
C LEU A 922 -8.17 12.56 47.18
N GLU A 923 -7.68 11.47 47.79
CA GLU A 923 -6.98 10.38 47.09
C GLU A 923 -7.92 9.54 46.21
N GLN A 924 -9.20 9.46 46.58
CA GLN A 924 -10.24 8.72 45.87
C GLN A 924 -11.42 9.66 45.58
N SER A 925 -12.09 9.45 44.44
CA SER A 925 -13.24 10.28 44.05
C SER A 925 -14.40 10.06 45.03
N ALA A 926 -15.02 11.16 45.48
CA ALA A 926 -16.13 11.15 46.44
C ALA A 926 -17.35 11.89 45.88
N VAL A 927 -18.48 11.81 46.59
CA VAL A 927 -19.66 12.65 46.33
C VAL A 927 -19.99 13.40 47.60
N GLY A 928 -19.98 14.72 47.53
CA GLY A 928 -20.48 15.60 48.59
C GLY A 928 -21.89 16.08 48.26
N SER A 929 -22.59 16.58 49.27
CA SER A 929 -23.90 17.22 49.09
C SER A 929 -23.92 18.62 49.72
N ILE A 930 -24.76 19.48 49.14
CA ILE A 930 -25.13 20.80 49.64
C ILE A 930 -26.65 20.82 49.63
N ALA A 931 -27.27 20.99 50.79
CA ALA A 931 -28.70 20.86 51.00
C ALA A 931 -29.26 22.08 51.73
N VAL A 932 -30.32 22.67 51.19
CA VAL A 932 -31.18 23.57 51.95
C VAL A 932 -31.99 22.70 52.92
N VAL A 933 -31.94 23.02 54.22
CA VAL A 933 -32.55 22.22 55.30
C VAL A 933 -33.61 22.97 56.11
N SER A 934 -33.71 24.29 55.91
CA SER A 934 -34.91 25.09 56.20
C SER A 934 -34.81 26.37 55.36
N ALA A 935 -35.94 26.91 54.91
CA ALA A 935 -36.02 28.14 54.14
C ALA A 935 -37.33 28.87 54.47
N MET A 936 -37.29 29.73 55.48
CA MET A 936 -38.42 30.61 55.80
C MET A 936 -38.36 31.84 54.89
N ILE A 937 -39.49 32.18 54.26
CA ILE A 937 -39.66 33.36 53.41
C ILE A 937 -40.79 34.23 53.98
N ALA A 938 -40.62 35.55 53.94
CA ALA A 938 -41.58 36.50 54.52
C ALA A 938 -42.06 37.55 53.51
N ASP A 939 -43.37 37.84 53.53
CA ASP A 939 -44.00 38.84 52.66
C ASP A 939 -43.88 40.29 53.18
N GLY A 940 -44.39 41.25 52.40
CA GLY A 940 -44.33 42.69 52.71
C GLY A 940 -45.18 43.15 53.90
N ILE A 941 -45.95 42.27 54.55
CA ILE A 941 -46.69 42.54 55.78
C ILE A 941 -46.29 41.62 56.96
N GLY A 942 -45.30 40.73 56.75
CA GLY A 942 -44.71 39.88 57.78
C GLY A 942 -45.36 38.51 57.93
N ASN A 943 -46.08 37.99 56.92
CA ASN A 943 -46.49 36.58 56.92
C ASN A 943 -45.30 35.70 56.52
N GLU A 944 -45.00 34.69 57.33
CA GLU A 944 -43.96 33.69 57.06
C GLU A 944 -44.52 32.43 56.40
N ILE A 945 -43.81 31.89 55.41
CA ILE A 945 -44.09 30.62 54.73
C ILE A 945 -42.78 29.80 54.71
N GLU A 946 -42.85 28.49 54.93
CA GLU A 946 -41.70 27.59 54.70
C GLU A 946 -41.69 27.15 53.23
N ALA A 947 -40.60 27.47 52.52
CA ALA A 947 -40.39 27.05 51.14
C ALA A 947 -39.89 25.61 51.06
N GLY A 948 -40.24 24.92 49.97
CA GLY A 948 -39.73 23.58 49.66
C GLY A 948 -38.21 23.52 49.64
N LEU A 949 -37.67 22.35 49.99
CA LEU A 949 -36.23 22.14 50.16
C LEU A 949 -35.60 21.47 48.94
N ASN A 950 -34.30 21.72 48.71
CA ASN A 950 -33.54 21.18 47.60
C ASN A 950 -32.14 20.72 48.04
N THR A 951 -31.58 19.75 47.31
CA THR A 951 -30.24 19.21 47.57
C THR A 951 -29.50 19.03 46.25
N LEU A 952 -28.31 19.60 46.17
CA LEU A 952 -27.35 19.44 45.09
C LEU A 952 -26.31 18.39 45.52
N SER A 953 -26.11 17.37 44.69
CA SER A 953 -25.08 16.33 44.88
C SER A 953 -23.96 16.57 43.87
N VAL A 954 -22.72 16.60 44.33
CA VAL A 954 -21.56 17.05 43.55
C VAL A 954 -20.46 16.00 43.65
N GLN A 955 -19.95 15.53 42.52
CA GLN A 955 -18.83 14.59 42.48
C GLN A 955 -17.50 15.34 42.63
N ILE A 956 -16.74 15.05 43.67
CA ILE A 956 -15.35 15.49 43.81
C ILE A 956 -14.48 14.46 43.12
N LEU A 957 -13.97 14.80 41.94
CA LEU A 957 -13.02 13.98 41.20
C LEU A 957 -11.67 14.02 41.90
N SER A 958 -11.16 12.85 42.29
CA SER A 958 -9.80 12.69 42.83
C SER A 958 -8.78 13.31 41.91
N GLY A 959 -7.80 14.02 42.49
CA GLY A 959 -6.68 14.57 41.73
C GLY A 959 -5.94 13.42 41.02
N ILE A 960 -5.58 13.61 39.76
CA ILE A 960 -4.73 12.66 39.06
C ILE A 960 -3.35 12.76 39.72
N SER A 961 -2.98 11.78 40.54
CA SER A 961 -1.64 11.75 41.16
C SER A 961 -0.59 11.84 40.06
N GLY A 962 0.17 12.96 40.01
CA GLY A 962 1.12 13.30 38.94
C GLY A 962 0.72 14.50 38.05
N ASP A 963 -0.53 14.96 38.08
CA ASP A 963 -1.04 16.16 37.39
C ASP A 963 -0.76 17.39 38.28
N MET A 964 0.36 18.06 38.03
CA MET A 964 0.90 19.15 38.84
C MET A 964 0.35 20.50 38.40
N ASN A 965 0.22 20.67 37.08
CA ASN A 965 -0.25 21.91 36.48
C ASN A 965 -1.80 22.02 36.44
N ASN A 966 -2.52 20.96 36.79
CA ASN A 966 -3.98 20.83 36.78
C ASN A 966 -4.61 20.87 35.36
N ASP A 967 -3.84 20.64 34.29
CA ASP A 967 -4.32 20.66 32.89
C ASP A 967 -5.05 19.38 32.47
N GLY A 968 -5.01 18.32 33.28
CA GLY A 968 -5.95 17.21 33.21
C GLY A 968 -5.38 15.83 32.89
N LYS A 969 -4.05 15.69 32.87
CA LYS A 969 -3.29 14.48 32.49
C LYS A 969 -1.98 14.47 33.30
N VAL A 970 -1.28 13.34 33.35
CA VAL A 970 0.14 13.34 33.73
C VAL A 970 0.96 13.49 32.45
N SER A 971 1.82 14.50 32.38
CA SER A 971 2.53 14.85 31.14
C SER A 971 3.98 15.27 31.38
N ILE A 972 4.72 15.45 30.29
CA ILE A 972 6.08 16.00 30.34
C ILE A 972 6.12 17.42 30.96
N GLY A 973 5.02 18.16 30.96
CA GLY A 973 4.89 19.45 31.65
C GLY A 973 4.89 19.31 33.17
N ASP A 974 4.38 18.19 33.70
CA ASP A 974 4.30 17.89 35.12
C ASP A 974 5.62 17.34 35.66
N LEU A 975 6.28 16.49 34.87
CA LEU A 975 7.66 16.10 35.14
C LEU A 975 8.59 17.31 35.10
N ALA A 976 8.36 18.27 34.20
CA ALA A 976 9.08 19.54 34.18
C ALA A 976 8.77 20.42 35.39
N PHE A 977 7.53 20.46 35.89
CA PHE A 977 7.17 21.17 37.11
C PHE A 977 7.88 20.59 38.35
N ALA A 978 7.90 19.26 38.50
CA ALA A 978 8.61 18.62 39.60
C ALA A 978 10.14 18.81 39.47
N ALA A 979 10.70 18.61 38.28
CA ALA A 979 12.14 18.81 38.03
C ALA A 979 12.59 20.26 38.25
N ALA A 980 11.75 21.26 37.97
CA ALA A 980 12.03 22.67 38.26
C ALA A 980 12.02 23.00 39.77
N ASN A 981 11.51 22.12 40.61
CA ASN A 981 11.43 22.26 42.07
C ASN A 981 12.25 21.21 42.82
N TYR A 982 13.06 20.41 42.12
CA TYR A 982 13.92 19.37 42.68
C TYR A 982 14.85 19.93 43.78
N GLY A 983 14.93 19.22 44.90
CA GLY A 983 15.76 19.59 46.05
C GLY A 983 15.17 20.66 46.97
N LYS A 984 13.90 21.04 46.79
CA LYS A 984 13.13 21.80 47.79
C LYS A 984 12.54 20.87 48.85
N ASP A 985 12.29 21.42 50.03
CA ASP A 985 11.85 20.72 51.24
C ASP A 985 10.84 21.55 52.06
N ASP A 986 10.34 21.02 53.19
CA ASP A 986 9.40 21.75 54.05
C ASP A 986 9.97 22.97 54.81
N SER A 987 11.27 23.24 54.66
CA SER A 987 11.91 24.50 55.10
C SER A 987 11.89 25.60 54.03
N SER A 988 11.57 25.24 52.78
CA SER A 988 11.65 26.14 51.62
C SER A 988 10.56 27.24 51.66
N PRO A 989 10.89 28.52 51.40
CA PRO A 989 9.93 29.63 51.57
C PRO A 989 8.65 29.54 50.73
N ASP A 990 8.71 28.84 49.60
CA ASP A 990 7.62 28.59 48.66
C ASP A 990 7.04 27.17 48.77
N TRP A 991 7.42 26.37 49.78
CA TRP A 991 6.98 24.97 49.95
C TRP A 991 5.47 24.77 49.78
N ASN A 992 4.66 25.66 50.35
CA ASN A 992 3.20 25.58 50.24
C ASN A 992 2.63 25.71 48.82
N GLN A 993 3.42 26.22 47.86
CA GLN A 993 3.08 26.30 46.43
C GLN A 993 3.59 25.08 45.65
N VAL A 994 4.73 24.51 46.04
CA VAL A 994 5.45 23.47 45.27
C VAL A 994 5.24 22.04 45.77
N LYS A 995 4.80 21.86 47.03
CA LYS A 995 4.54 20.55 47.68
C LYS A 995 3.52 19.63 47.01
N ILE A 996 2.92 20.04 45.90
CA ILE A 996 2.17 19.12 45.03
C ILE A 996 3.12 18.15 44.29
N ALA A 997 4.38 18.56 44.08
CA ALA A 997 5.44 17.78 43.47
C ALA A 997 6.09 16.73 44.40
N ASP A 998 5.81 16.80 45.70
CA ASP A 998 6.09 15.75 46.68
C ASP A 998 5.00 14.67 46.54
N ILE A 999 5.31 13.61 45.79
CA ILE A 999 4.39 12.51 45.45
C ILE A 999 4.45 11.41 46.51
N ASN A 1000 5.61 11.22 47.17
CA ASN A 1000 5.80 10.19 48.19
C ASN A 1000 5.41 10.64 49.62
N ASN A 1001 5.20 11.95 49.84
CA ASN A 1001 4.94 12.63 51.12
C ASN A 1001 6.11 12.54 52.13
N ASP A 1002 7.36 12.46 51.66
CA ASP A 1002 8.56 12.44 52.51
C ASP A 1002 9.06 13.83 52.94
N LYS A 1003 8.47 14.90 52.37
CA LYS A 1003 8.76 16.33 52.57
C LYS A 1003 9.97 16.88 51.81
N VAL A 1004 10.46 16.16 50.80
CA VAL A 1004 11.43 16.63 49.81
C VAL A 1004 10.84 16.44 48.41
N ILE A 1005 11.32 17.19 47.41
CA ILE A 1005 11.06 16.89 46.00
C ILE A 1005 12.32 16.25 45.42
N ASP A 1006 12.27 14.94 45.20
CA ASP A 1006 13.41 14.04 45.07
C ASP A 1006 13.34 13.20 43.77
N ILE A 1007 14.36 12.39 43.49
CA ILE A 1007 14.39 11.52 42.29
C ILE A 1007 13.25 10.48 42.30
N SER A 1008 12.73 10.12 43.48
CA SER A 1008 11.58 9.25 43.67
C SER A 1008 10.30 9.83 43.09
N ASP A 1009 10.06 11.13 43.27
CA ASP A 1009 8.88 11.81 42.73
C ASP A 1009 8.96 11.96 41.22
N LEU A 1010 10.13 12.38 40.71
CA LEU A 1010 10.39 12.44 39.27
C LEU A 1010 10.24 11.05 38.63
N ALA A 1011 10.71 9.99 39.29
CA ALA A 1011 10.52 8.62 38.82
C ALA A 1011 9.05 8.17 38.90
N ALA A 1012 8.31 8.54 39.94
CA ALA A 1012 6.89 8.24 40.06
C ALA A 1012 6.08 8.93 38.95
N ILE A 1013 6.36 10.20 38.65
CA ILE A 1013 5.73 10.96 37.55
C ILE A 1013 6.14 10.39 36.19
N ALA A 1014 7.43 10.10 35.96
CA ALA A 1014 7.90 9.51 34.71
C ALA A 1014 7.25 8.15 34.43
N ASN A 1015 7.12 7.29 35.45
CA ASN A 1015 6.42 6.01 35.34
C ASN A 1015 4.94 6.18 34.93
N LYS A 1016 4.28 7.27 35.34
CA LYS A 1016 2.89 7.61 34.98
C LYS A 1016 2.75 8.26 33.59
N ILE A 1017 3.85 8.70 32.96
CA ILE A 1017 3.88 9.20 31.57
C ILE A 1017 4.12 8.05 30.58
N ILE A 1018 4.67 6.93 31.06
CA ILE A 1018 5.01 5.73 30.26
C ILE A 1018 3.89 4.67 30.34
N GLN A 1019 2.87 4.88 31.18
CA GLN A 1019 1.67 4.05 31.35
C GLN A 1019 0.48 4.58 30.53
#